data_AF-A0AAV5I5W9-F1
#
_entry.id   AF-A0AAV5I5W9-F1
#
_cell.length_a   1.000
_cell.length_b   1.000
_cell.length_c   1.000
_cell.angle_alpha   90.00
_cell.angle_beta   90.00
_cell.angle_gamma   90.00
#
_symmetry.space_group_name_H-M   'P 1'
#
loop_
_entity.id
_entity.type
_entity.pdbx_description
1 polymer ?
#
loop_
_entity_poly.entity_id
_entity_poly.type
_entity_poly.pdbx_seq_one_letter_code
_entity_poly.pdbx_strand_id
1 'polypeptide(L)'
;MSRYRVCLCFTIKFRIVEAEPPQDVKDAFKKYAKDGEHMTAEELQQFLVAVQGEAGASVAEAVGMVEKVLQERHHNTKTVRHTLTLEDFQHYLFSADLNPPIRDKVHHDMEAPLSHYFIFTGHNSYLTGNQLSSDSSDVPIIKAVKNGVRVVELDLWPNSDKSAVEVRHGGTLTTPVELTKCLQSIKDNAFTENQYPVIITLEDHLTPPLQKKVAQVITATFQEMLFRPDECEGLKEFPSPEDLKKRIIISTKPPQQFTADNEDKSNNNSNKGKRWRLGAPPLPFTLPKFFKCGSGASKKGPRKNYSSDQEDEAKIDEDDDHSSECSQDNEDNDASDPGSMQSKALEYKHLISIHAEKPKGELKDALKVELDKVKRISFSEGKLKRAALSHAMEVVRFTQNNVLRIFPKGTRFNSSNYNPLTGWMHGAQMVAFNMQGHGKYLWWMQGLFRSNGGCGYVKKPKILMQGDKVFDPKAEFVGEKTILKVKVYMGDGWRLDFKRTHFDSYSPPDFYARVGIAGVPADKTKMYETKEKNDNWTPVWNEEFTFELTVPELALLRVEVHDRDEIEKDDFAGQTCLLVSELKKGIRAVPLYNKKGDKYNSVKVYMGDGWRSDFKRTHFDCYSPPDFYARVGIVGVPADKKMYATEEKNNNWTPVWDKEFTFELIVPELALLRVEVRDHDDIDKDDFAGQTCLLVSELKQGIRAVPLYNKKGDKYNSVKLLMRFDFV
;
A
#
# COMPACT_ATOMS: atom_id res chain seq x y z
N MET A 1 29.58 -18.81 -18.53
CA MET A 1 30.55 -17.69 -18.36
C MET A 1 30.10 -16.51 -19.21
N SER A 2 29.95 -15.34 -18.60
CA SER A 2 29.71 -14.07 -19.29
C SER A 2 31.05 -13.45 -19.74
N ARG A 3 31.07 -12.70 -20.87
CA ARG A 3 32.29 -12.17 -21.52
C ARG A 3 32.21 -10.66 -21.77
N TYR A 4 32.68 -9.80 -20.88
CA TYR A 4 32.55 -8.34 -21.02
C TYR A 4 33.72 -7.75 -21.81
N ARG A 5 33.44 -6.90 -22.80
CA ARG A 5 34.48 -6.25 -23.61
C ARG A 5 34.86 -4.94 -22.97
N VAL A 6 36.08 -4.85 -22.47
CA VAL A 6 36.61 -3.62 -21.85
C VAL A 6 37.27 -2.72 -22.90
N CYS A 7 37.80 -3.30 -23.98
CA CYS A 7 38.21 -2.58 -25.17
C CYS A 7 38.19 -3.50 -26.42
N LEU A 8 38.58 -2.98 -27.59
CA LEU A 8 38.57 -3.69 -28.88
C LEU A 8 39.24 -5.08 -28.86
N CYS A 9 40.25 -5.30 -28.01
CA CYS A 9 41.02 -6.55 -27.96
C CYS A 9 40.93 -7.32 -26.62
N PHE A 10 40.36 -6.73 -25.56
CA PHE A 10 40.35 -7.35 -24.22
C PHE A 10 38.93 -7.68 -23.76
N THR A 11 38.76 -8.93 -23.32
CA THR A 11 37.50 -9.45 -22.79
C THR A 11 37.73 -10.07 -21.42
N ILE A 12 37.02 -9.58 -20.40
CA ILE A 12 37.01 -10.17 -19.06
C ILE A 12 35.92 -11.25 -19.02
N LYS A 13 36.24 -12.40 -18.42
CA LYS A 13 35.30 -13.51 -18.24
C LYS A 13 34.85 -13.54 -16.79
N PHE A 14 33.54 -13.51 -16.58
CA PHE A 14 32.95 -13.73 -15.27
C PHE A 14 32.26 -15.09 -15.24
N ARG A 15 32.42 -15.80 -14.11
CA ARG A 15 31.69 -17.04 -13.87
C ARG A 15 30.32 -16.64 -13.32
N ILE A 16 29.27 -16.98 -14.07
CA ILE A 16 27.91 -16.92 -13.54
C ILE A 16 27.78 -18.11 -12.62
N VAL A 17 27.63 -17.85 -11.33
CA VAL A 17 27.38 -18.87 -10.30
C VAL A 17 25.90 -18.79 -9.99
N GLU A 18 25.16 -19.86 -10.24
CA GLU A 18 23.79 -19.94 -9.72
C GLU A 18 23.88 -20.07 -8.20
N ALA A 19 23.15 -19.22 -7.49
CA ALA A 19 23.13 -19.26 -6.04
C ALA A 19 22.55 -20.59 -5.55
N GLU A 20 23.23 -21.20 -4.59
CA GLU A 20 22.69 -22.35 -3.88
C GLU A 20 21.44 -21.96 -3.07
N PRO A 21 20.51 -22.90 -2.81
CA PRO A 21 19.37 -22.62 -1.95
C PRO A 21 19.82 -22.07 -0.58
N PRO A 22 19.14 -21.03 -0.04
CA PRO A 22 19.46 -20.50 1.28
C PRO A 22 19.43 -21.57 2.37
N GLN A 23 20.21 -21.38 3.44
CA GLN A 23 20.31 -22.38 4.52
C GLN A 23 18.94 -22.71 5.13
N ASP A 24 18.10 -21.71 5.39
CA ASP A 24 16.74 -21.90 5.90
C ASP A 24 15.89 -22.80 4.99
N VAL A 25 16.10 -22.77 3.67
CA VAL A 25 15.41 -23.65 2.70
C VAL A 25 15.94 -25.08 2.78
N LYS A 26 17.26 -25.24 2.85
CA LYS A 26 17.90 -26.55 3.05
C LYS A 26 17.45 -27.20 4.35
N ASP A 27 17.40 -26.41 5.43
CA ASP A 27 16.96 -26.87 6.75
C ASP A 27 15.47 -27.22 6.77
N ALA A 28 14.63 -26.41 6.13
CA ALA A 28 13.22 -26.73 5.96
C ALA A 28 13.03 -28.04 5.17
N PHE A 29 13.70 -28.18 4.03
CA PHE A 29 13.61 -29.41 3.24
C PHE A 29 14.03 -30.63 4.06
N LYS A 30 15.19 -30.58 4.71
CA LYS A 30 15.70 -31.66 5.56
C LYS A 30 14.79 -32.00 6.74
N LYS A 31 14.09 -31.00 7.29
CA LYS A 31 13.16 -31.19 8.41
C LYS A 31 11.89 -31.93 8.01
N TYR A 32 11.36 -31.67 6.81
CA TYR A 32 10.06 -32.22 6.39
C TYR A 32 10.18 -33.43 5.45
N ALA A 33 11.25 -33.55 4.65
CA ALA A 33 11.55 -34.74 3.86
C ALA A 33 12.11 -35.85 4.77
N LYS A 34 11.30 -36.83 5.16
CA LYS A 34 11.71 -37.84 6.16
C LYS A 34 12.83 -38.75 5.69
N ASP A 35 12.92 -39.00 4.38
CA ASP A 35 14.01 -39.80 3.78
C ASP A 35 15.30 -38.98 3.56
N GLY A 36 15.23 -37.65 3.75
CA GLY A 36 16.33 -36.71 3.57
C GLY A 36 16.64 -36.33 2.11
N GLU A 37 15.99 -36.95 1.12
CA GLU A 37 16.29 -36.77 -0.31
C GLU A 37 15.07 -36.32 -1.12
N HIS A 38 13.87 -36.78 -0.78
CA HIS A 38 12.63 -36.56 -1.50
C HIS A 38 11.49 -36.17 -0.57
N MET A 39 10.76 -35.11 -0.92
CA MET A 39 9.59 -34.64 -0.20
C MET A 39 8.31 -35.12 -0.90
N THR A 40 7.47 -35.85 -0.17
CA THR A 40 6.13 -36.29 -0.60
C THR A 40 5.11 -35.15 -0.54
N ALA A 41 3.93 -35.33 -1.14
CA ALA A 41 2.85 -34.35 -1.06
C ALA A 41 2.33 -34.15 0.38
N GLU A 42 2.29 -35.22 1.17
CA GLU A 42 1.90 -35.18 2.58
C GLU A 42 2.91 -34.39 3.42
N GLU A 43 4.21 -34.56 3.15
CA GLU A 43 5.27 -33.80 3.82
C GLU A 43 5.29 -32.33 3.37
N LEU A 44 5.03 -32.06 2.09
CA LEU A 44 4.83 -30.70 1.60
C LEU A 44 3.65 -30.04 2.31
N GLN A 45 2.51 -30.74 2.45
CA GLN A 45 1.34 -30.24 3.17
C GLN A 45 1.69 -29.88 4.63
N GLN A 46 2.49 -30.71 5.31
CA GLN A 46 2.97 -30.41 6.66
C GLN A 46 3.83 -29.14 6.69
N PHE A 47 4.73 -28.97 5.72
CA PHE A 47 5.50 -27.73 5.56
C PHE A 47 4.61 -26.50 5.32
N LEU A 48 3.58 -26.63 4.46
CA LEU A 48 2.65 -25.53 4.16
C LEU A 48 1.92 -25.05 5.43
N VAL A 49 1.44 -25.98 6.25
CA VAL A 49 0.76 -25.64 7.51
C VAL A 49 1.74 -25.04 8.51
N ALA A 50 2.88 -25.69 8.74
CA ALA A 50 3.77 -25.36 9.85
C ALA A 50 4.71 -24.17 9.59
N VAL A 51 5.08 -23.91 8.34
CA VAL A 51 6.02 -22.84 7.96
C VAL A 51 5.35 -21.76 7.14
N GLN A 52 4.53 -22.13 6.14
CA GLN A 52 3.87 -21.18 5.25
C GLN A 52 2.57 -20.59 5.82
N GLY A 53 2.16 -21.00 7.03
CA GLY A 53 0.95 -20.52 7.68
C GLY A 53 -0.34 -20.85 6.92
N GLU A 54 -0.32 -21.86 6.06
CA GLU A 54 -1.46 -22.34 5.29
C GLU A 54 -2.26 -23.35 6.12
N ALA A 55 -2.87 -22.92 7.23
CA ALA A 55 -3.52 -23.82 8.18
C ALA A 55 -4.64 -24.70 7.55
N GLY A 56 -5.24 -24.27 6.44
CA GLY A 56 -6.26 -25.01 5.70
C GLY A 56 -5.73 -25.88 4.55
N ALA A 57 -4.42 -25.96 4.33
CA ALA A 57 -3.85 -26.71 3.20
C ALA A 57 -4.21 -28.20 3.29
N SER A 58 -4.80 -28.73 2.22
CA SER A 58 -5.15 -30.14 2.06
C SER A 58 -4.04 -30.92 1.34
N VAL A 59 -4.02 -32.24 1.55
CA VAL A 59 -3.10 -33.13 0.82
C VAL A 59 -3.37 -33.10 -0.68
N ALA A 60 -4.64 -33.00 -1.11
CA ALA A 60 -5.00 -32.92 -2.52
C ALA A 60 -4.43 -31.66 -3.20
N GLU A 61 -4.44 -30.51 -2.51
CA GLU A 61 -3.79 -29.30 -3.00
C GLU A 61 -2.27 -29.48 -3.11
N ALA A 62 -1.64 -30.09 -2.11
CA ALA A 62 -0.21 -30.36 -2.14
C ALA A 62 0.17 -31.32 -3.29
N VAL A 63 -0.63 -32.35 -3.56
CA VAL A 63 -0.46 -33.24 -4.73
C VAL A 63 -0.47 -32.43 -6.02
N GLY A 64 -1.49 -31.56 -6.19
CA GLY A 64 -1.57 -30.70 -7.37
C GLY A 64 -0.40 -29.72 -7.51
N MET A 65 0.18 -29.24 -6.39
CA MET A 65 1.40 -28.42 -6.42
C MET A 65 2.62 -29.23 -6.86
N VAL A 66 2.81 -30.43 -6.31
CA VAL A 66 3.90 -31.33 -6.70
C VAL A 66 3.84 -31.64 -8.20
N GLU A 67 2.67 -31.99 -8.71
CA GLU A 67 2.47 -32.29 -10.14
C GLU A 67 2.83 -31.09 -11.02
N LYS A 68 2.37 -29.87 -10.67
CA LYS A 68 2.70 -28.66 -11.42
C LYS A 68 4.20 -28.38 -11.45
N VAL A 69 4.88 -28.47 -10.30
CA VAL A 69 6.33 -28.26 -10.21
C VAL A 69 7.08 -29.24 -11.09
N LEU A 70 6.70 -30.52 -11.05
CA LEU A 70 7.33 -31.55 -11.84
C LEU A 70 7.04 -31.38 -13.34
N GLN A 71 5.84 -30.95 -13.72
CA GLN A 71 5.50 -30.64 -15.10
C GLN A 71 6.30 -29.44 -15.65
N GLU A 72 6.52 -28.42 -14.83
CA GLU A 72 7.32 -27.23 -15.21
C GLU A 72 8.81 -27.56 -15.37
N ARG A 73 9.38 -28.40 -14.49
CA ARG A 73 10.82 -28.70 -14.51
C ARG A 73 11.21 -29.92 -15.36
N HIS A 74 10.35 -30.92 -15.46
CA HIS A 74 10.70 -32.25 -16.00
C HIS A 74 9.84 -32.68 -17.19
N HIS A 75 9.47 -31.74 -18.08
CA HIS A 75 8.54 -31.89 -19.22
C HIS A 75 8.75 -33.13 -20.14
N ASN A 76 9.89 -33.83 -20.03
CA ASN A 76 10.29 -34.95 -20.90
C ASN A 76 10.59 -36.27 -20.16
N THR A 77 10.28 -36.42 -18.87
CA THR A 77 10.54 -37.68 -18.15
C THR A 77 9.41 -38.71 -18.37
N LYS A 78 9.76 -39.91 -18.87
CA LYS A 78 8.81 -41.04 -19.03
C LYS A 78 8.33 -41.63 -17.70
N THR A 79 8.98 -41.27 -16.60
CA THR A 79 8.69 -41.73 -15.24
C THR A 79 8.03 -40.61 -14.46
N VAL A 80 6.78 -40.82 -14.06
CA VAL A 80 6.07 -39.90 -13.16
C VAL A 80 6.67 -40.08 -11.77
N ARG A 81 7.53 -39.14 -11.36
CA ARG A 81 7.88 -38.99 -9.94
C ARG A 81 6.72 -38.28 -9.25
N HIS A 82 6.44 -38.63 -8.01
CA HIS A 82 5.39 -38.00 -7.18
C HIS A 82 5.98 -37.30 -5.95
N THR A 83 7.26 -36.97 -6.01
CA THR A 83 8.04 -36.40 -4.90
C THR A 83 8.96 -35.30 -5.42
N LEU A 84 9.26 -34.32 -4.56
CA LEU A 84 10.12 -33.18 -4.86
C LEU A 84 11.53 -33.41 -4.33
N THR A 85 12.55 -33.21 -5.18
CA THR A 85 13.93 -33.04 -4.71
C THR A 85 14.12 -31.66 -4.05
N LEU A 86 15.26 -31.41 -3.41
CA LEU A 86 15.60 -30.09 -2.87
C LEU A 86 15.50 -28.98 -3.94
N GLU A 87 15.94 -29.28 -5.16
CA GLU A 87 15.86 -28.32 -6.27
C GLU A 87 14.41 -28.08 -6.72
N ASP A 88 13.56 -29.12 -6.72
CA ASP A 88 12.14 -28.98 -7.07
C ASP A 88 11.41 -28.16 -6.00
N PHE A 89 11.73 -28.40 -4.73
CA PHE A 89 11.22 -27.62 -3.60
C PHE A 89 11.67 -26.16 -3.65
N GLN A 90 12.94 -25.90 -4.00
CA GLN A 90 13.42 -24.54 -4.23
C GLN A 90 12.67 -23.88 -5.39
N HIS A 91 12.45 -24.58 -6.50
CA HIS A 91 11.69 -24.05 -7.64
C HIS A 91 10.25 -23.69 -7.24
N TYR A 92 9.58 -24.55 -6.47
CA TYR A 92 8.28 -24.24 -5.88
C TYR A 92 8.33 -22.94 -5.08
N LEU A 93 9.29 -22.82 -4.15
CA LEU A 93 9.41 -21.64 -3.30
C LEU A 93 9.74 -20.36 -4.10
N PHE A 94 10.40 -20.49 -5.24
CA PHE A 94 10.75 -19.42 -6.17
C PHE A 94 9.67 -19.10 -7.22
N SER A 95 8.61 -19.89 -7.30
CA SER A 95 7.52 -19.61 -8.23
C SER A 95 6.59 -18.56 -7.62
N ALA A 96 6.56 -17.36 -8.21
CA ALA A 96 5.63 -16.31 -7.81
C ALA A 96 4.16 -16.67 -8.08
N ASP A 97 3.91 -17.69 -8.90
CA ASP A 97 2.57 -18.16 -9.25
C ASP A 97 2.11 -19.29 -8.31
N LEU A 98 3.02 -20.18 -7.89
CA LEU A 98 2.70 -21.26 -6.94
C LEU A 98 2.87 -20.85 -5.48
N ASN A 99 3.74 -19.87 -5.21
CA ASN A 99 4.08 -19.40 -3.87
C ASN A 99 4.08 -17.85 -3.78
N PRO A 100 2.96 -17.19 -4.12
CA PRO A 100 2.85 -15.73 -4.07
C PRO A 100 2.90 -15.20 -2.63
N PRO A 101 3.31 -13.93 -2.43
CA PRO A 101 3.42 -13.31 -1.11
C PRO A 101 2.08 -12.81 -0.56
N ILE A 102 1.06 -12.69 -1.40
CA ILE A 102 -0.29 -12.24 -1.05
C ILE A 102 -1.31 -13.17 -1.72
N ARG A 103 -2.58 -13.14 -1.27
CA ARG A 103 -3.65 -13.95 -1.88
C ARG A 103 -4.03 -13.40 -3.25
N ASP A 104 -4.25 -14.32 -4.20
CA ASP A 104 -4.64 -14.05 -5.59
C ASP A 104 -6.17 -13.95 -5.76
N LYS A 105 -6.95 -14.44 -4.79
CA LYS A 105 -8.41 -14.41 -4.80
C LYS A 105 -8.99 -13.36 -3.86
N VAL A 106 -10.17 -12.88 -4.23
CA VAL A 106 -10.99 -12.01 -3.37
C VAL A 106 -11.40 -12.79 -2.13
N HIS A 107 -11.18 -12.20 -0.97
CA HIS A 107 -11.41 -12.86 0.33
C HIS A 107 -11.85 -11.88 1.43
N HIS A 108 -11.86 -10.57 1.16
CA HIS A 108 -12.52 -9.64 2.05
C HIS A 108 -14.03 -9.86 1.97
N ASP A 109 -14.74 -9.48 3.03
CA ASP A 109 -16.20 -9.31 2.96
C ASP A 109 -16.52 -8.22 1.93
N MET A 110 -17.35 -8.55 0.94
CA MET A 110 -17.74 -7.70 -0.19
C MET A 110 -19.21 -7.22 -0.09
N GLU A 111 -19.90 -7.53 1.02
CA GLU A 111 -21.32 -7.22 1.25
C GLU A 111 -21.52 -5.92 2.05
N ALA A 112 -20.45 -5.26 2.50
CA ALA A 112 -20.56 -3.97 3.17
C ALA A 112 -20.83 -2.83 2.15
N PRO A 113 -21.35 -1.67 2.59
CA PRO A 113 -21.56 -0.50 1.72
C PRO A 113 -20.30 -0.05 0.98
N LEU A 114 -20.42 0.49 -0.24
CA LEU A 114 -19.26 1.02 -1.01
C LEU A 114 -18.40 2.02 -0.21
N SER A 115 -18.98 2.79 0.72
CA SER A 115 -18.24 3.74 1.57
C SER A 115 -17.22 3.04 2.48
N HIS A 116 -17.33 1.72 2.69
CA HIS A 116 -16.45 0.91 3.53
C HIS A 116 -15.22 0.35 2.80
N TYR A 117 -15.02 0.70 1.52
CA TYR A 117 -13.87 0.23 0.73
C TYR A 117 -13.03 1.40 0.22
N PHE A 118 -11.72 1.22 0.21
CA PHE A 118 -10.86 1.96 -0.72
C PHE A 118 -11.13 1.44 -2.14
N ILE A 119 -11.20 2.35 -3.12
CA ILE A 119 -11.58 2.04 -4.50
C ILE A 119 -10.49 2.54 -5.45
N PHE A 120 -9.99 1.65 -6.31
CA PHE A 120 -8.90 1.93 -7.24
C PHE A 120 -9.37 2.96 -8.27
N THR A 121 -8.87 4.21 -8.14
CA THR A 121 -9.37 5.37 -8.87
C THR A 121 -8.30 5.99 -9.78
N GLY A 122 -8.61 6.09 -11.08
CA GLY A 122 -7.83 6.87 -12.04
C GLY A 122 -8.30 8.32 -12.11
N HIS A 123 -7.36 9.24 -12.37
CA HIS A 123 -7.62 10.65 -12.67
C HIS A 123 -7.34 10.93 -14.15
N ASN A 124 -8.21 11.69 -14.82
CA ASN A 124 -8.12 11.98 -16.26
C ASN A 124 -7.75 10.75 -17.09
N SER A 125 -8.57 9.70 -16.95
CA SER A 125 -8.22 8.32 -17.37
C SER A 125 -8.00 8.16 -18.87
N TYR A 126 -8.39 9.17 -19.65
CA TYR A 126 -8.22 9.24 -21.10
C TYR A 126 -6.84 9.76 -21.54
N LEU A 127 -6.05 10.39 -20.66
CA LEU A 127 -4.76 10.97 -21.03
C LEU A 127 -3.67 9.92 -21.23
N THR A 128 -2.91 10.06 -22.32
CA THR A 128 -1.77 9.20 -22.65
C THR A 128 -0.45 9.65 -22.00
N GLY A 129 -0.39 10.90 -21.51
CA GLY A 129 0.80 11.47 -20.91
C GLY A 129 0.51 12.70 -20.03
N ASN A 130 1.20 13.81 -20.32
CA ASN A 130 1.12 15.04 -19.53
C ASN A 130 -0.26 15.73 -19.62
N GLN A 131 -0.57 16.62 -18.66
CA GLN A 131 -1.87 17.27 -18.56
C GLN A 131 -2.09 18.40 -19.59
N LEU A 132 -1.07 18.85 -20.32
CA LEU A 132 -1.18 20.06 -21.14
C LEU A 132 -1.24 19.78 -22.65
N SER A 133 -0.56 18.76 -23.14
CA SER A 133 -0.33 18.57 -24.58
C SER A 133 -0.25 17.12 -25.02
N SER A 134 -0.51 16.15 -24.13
CA SER A 134 -0.55 14.75 -24.54
C SER A 134 -1.83 14.40 -25.27
N ASP A 135 -1.84 13.26 -25.95
CA ASP A 135 -3.03 12.78 -26.63
C ASP A 135 -4.08 12.24 -25.65
N SER A 136 -5.35 12.33 -26.03
CA SER A 136 -6.43 11.59 -25.37
C SER A 136 -6.77 10.32 -26.15
N SER A 137 -7.04 9.23 -25.43
CA SER A 137 -7.33 7.93 -26.02
C SER A 137 -8.13 7.05 -25.06
N ASP A 138 -8.80 6.05 -25.60
CA ASP A 138 -9.42 4.96 -24.84
C ASP A 138 -8.40 3.89 -24.37
N VAL A 139 -7.20 3.86 -24.96
CA VAL A 139 -6.16 2.86 -24.62
C VAL A 139 -5.75 2.91 -23.14
N PRO A 140 -5.48 4.07 -22.51
CA PRO A 140 -5.17 4.13 -21.09
C PRO A 140 -6.33 3.67 -20.21
N ILE A 141 -7.58 3.89 -20.63
CA ILE A 141 -8.79 3.40 -19.94
C ILE A 141 -8.83 1.88 -19.95
N ILE A 142 -8.62 1.26 -21.12
CA ILE A 142 -8.57 -0.20 -21.27
C ILE A 142 -7.48 -0.78 -20.37
N LYS A 143 -6.27 -0.20 -20.40
CA LYS A 143 -5.14 -0.65 -19.57
C LYS A 143 -5.47 -0.53 -18.07
N ALA A 144 -6.03 0.61 -17.66
CA ALA A 144 -6.40 0.87 -16.28
C ALA A 144 -7.41 -0.16 -15.76
N VAL A 145 -8.50 -0.39 -16.51
CA VAL A 145 -9.55 -1.34 -16.14
C VAL A 145 -9.02 -2.77 -16.10
N LYS A 146 -8.22 -3.21 -17.09
CA LYS A 146 -7.61 -4.55 -17.04
C LYS A 146 -6.67 -4.73 -15.84
N ASN A 147 -6.02 -3.66 -15.39
CA ASN A 147 -5.14 -3.66 -14.23
C ASN A 147 -5.87 -3.46 -12.88
N GLY A 148 -7.21 -3.54 -12.86
CA GLY A 148 -7.99 -3.50 -11.63
C GLY A 148 -8.61 -2.15 -11.27
N VAL A 149 -8.37 -1.06 -12.02
CA VAL A 149 -9.01 0.25 -11.75
C VAL A 149 -10.53 0.15 -11.86
N ARG A 150 -11.24 0.63 -10.84
CA ARG A 150 -12.72 0.58 -10.74
C ARG A 150 -13.39 1.94 -10.85
N VAL A 151 -12.63 3.04 -10.81
CA VAL A 151 -13.16 4.38 -11.06
C VAL A 151 -12.39 5.04 -12.20
N VAL A 152 -13.09 5.39 -13.27
CA VAL A 152 -12.53 6.06 -14.45
C VAL A 152 -13.15 7.42 -14.63
N GLU A 153 -12.35 8.40 -15.02
CA GLU A 153 -12.77 9.80 -15.20
C GLU A 153 -12.81 10.18 -16.69
N LEU A 154 -13.91 10.82 -17.08
CA LEU A 154 -14.13 11.37 -18.43
C LEU A 154 -14.58 12.83 -18.32
N ASP A 155 -13.83 13.73 -18.97
CA ASP A 155 -14.14 15.15 -19.00
C ASP A 155 -14.86 15.47 -20.30
N LEU A 156 -16.14 15.79 -20.20
CA LEU A 156 -17.04 15.94 -21.33
C LEU A 156 -17.08 17.40 -21.79
N TRP A 157 -16.70 17.64 -23.04
CA TRP A 157 -16.74 18.94 -23.66
C TRP A 157 -17.55 18.92 -24.96
N PRO A 158 -18.22 20.03 -25.32
CA PRO A 158 -18.71 20.21 -26.67
C PRO A 158 -17.51 20.22 -27.64
N ASN A 159 -17.67 19.58 -28.79
CA ASN A 159 -16.73 19.74 -29.90
C ASN A 159 -16.81 21.18 -30.47
N SER A 160 -15.93 21.50 -31.42
CA SER A 160 -15.78 22.85 -31.96
C SER A 160 -17.06 23.47 -32.56
N ASP A 161 -17.94 22.66 -33.14
CA ASP A 161 -19.23 23.10 -33.71
C ASP A 161 -20.41 22.99 -32.73
N LYS A 162 -20.16 22.63 -31.47
CA LYS A 162 -21.15 22.42 -30.40
C LYS A 162 -22.25 21.38 -30.73
N SER A 163 -22.03 20.48 -31.70
CA SER A 163 -23.02 19.47 -32.14
C SER A 163 -22.80 18.06 -31.56
N ALA A 164 -21.60 17.79 -31.04
CA ALA A 164 -21.20 16.50 -30.48
C ALA A 164 -20.40 16.66 -29.18
N VAL A 165 -20.15 15.52 -28.53
CA VAL A 165 -19.43 15.46 -27.24
C VAL A 165 -18.11 14.73 -27.46
N GLU A 166 -17.04 15.37 -27.00
CA GLU A 166 -15.69 14.83 -26.98
C GLU A 166 -15.16 14.75 -25.55
N VAL A 167 -14.19 13.88 -25.34
CA VAL A 167 -13.46 13.74 -24.07
C VAL A 167 -12.08 14.36 -24.24
N ARG A 168 -11.75 15.33 -23.39
CA ARG A 168 -10.46 16.04 -23.40
C ARG A 168 -10.23 16.84 -22.12
N HIS A 169 -8.99 17.26 -21.88
CA HIS A 169 -8.69 18.19 -20.80
C HIS A 169 -8.91 19.63 -21.28
N GLY A 170 -9.97 20.27 -20.79
CA GLY A 170 -10.40 21.60 -21.23
C GLY A 170 -9.35 22.69 -21.02
N GLY A 171 -9.30 23.68 -21.93
CA GLY A 171 -8.36 24.80 -21.84
C GLY A 171 -6.89 24.41 -22.08
N THR A 172 -6.62 23.24 -22.65
CA THR A 172 -5.26 22.74 -22.94
C THR A 172 -5.07 22.38 -24.42
N LEU A 173 -3.87 21.92 -24.78
CA LEU A 173 -3.50 21.44 -26.12
C LEU A 173 -3.66 19.91 -26.25
N THR A 174 -4.33 19.25 -25.31
CA THR A 174 -4.60 17.82 -25.41
C THR A 174 -5.54 17.53 -26.58
N THR A 175 -5.28 16.45 -27.32
CA THR A 175 -6.16 16.05 -28.43
C THR A 175 -7.47 15.47 -27.88
N PRO A 176 -8.62 15.64 -28.56
CA PRO A 176 -9.87 15.04 -28.14
C PRO A 176 -9.99 13.56 -28.53
N VAL A 177 -10.83 12.82 -27.80
CA VAL A 177 -11.28 11.47 -28.17
C VAL A 177 -12.81 11.37 -28.10
N GLU A 178 -13.43 10.60 -29.00
CA GLU A 178 -14.89 10.44 -29.02
C GLU A 178 -15.41 9.74 -27.76
N LEU A 179 -16.47 10.29 -27.16
CA LEU A 179 -17.11 9.71 -25.98
C LEU A 179 -17.58 8.27 -26.23
N THR A 180 -18.20 8.00 -27.38
CA THR A 180 -18.69 6.67 -27.78
C THR A 180 -17.58 5.63 -27.77
N LYS A 181 -16.38 6.01 -28.24
CA LYS A 181 -15.21 5.15 -28.23
C LYS A 181 -14.79 4.78 -26.80
N CYS A 182 -14.70 5.77 -25.91
CA CYS A 182 -14.37 5.53 -24.49
C CYS A 182 -15.40 4.62 -23.81
N LEU A 183 -16.70 4.89 -24.00
CA LEU A 183 -17.77 4.10 -23.39
C LEU A 183 -17.80 2.65 -23.91
N GLN A 184 -17.57 2.44 -25.21
CA GLN A 184 -17.50 1.11 -25.80
C GLN A 184 -16.30 0.33 -25.26
N SER A 185 -15.14 0.96 -25.18
CA SER A 185 -13.94 0.37 -24.59
C SER A 185 -14.12 0.02 -23.11
N ILE A 186 -14.87 0.83 -22.34
CA ILE A 186 -15.26 0.46 -20.97
C ILE A 186 -16.19 -0.74 -20.99
N LYS A 187 -17.25 -0.75 -21.80
CA LYS A 187 -18.22 -1.85 -21.89
C LYS A 187 -17.53 -3.19 -22.16
N ASP A 188 -16.60 -3.21 -23.11
CA ASP A 188 -15.96 -4.44 -23.58
C ASP A 188 -14.91 -4.98 -22.59
N ASN A 189 -14.41 -4.15 -21.68
CA ASN A 189 -13.30 -4.51 -20.79
C ASN A 189 -13.65 -4.49 -19.30
N ALA A 190 -14.70 -3.78 -18.88
CA ALA A 190 -15.09 -3.54 -17.47
C ALA A 190 -15.07 -4.80 -16.62
N PHE A 191 -15.58 -5.91 -17.18
CA PHE A 191 -15.80 -7.15 -16.46
C PHE A 191 -15.06 -8.38 -16.98
N THR A 192 -13.98 -8.18 -17.74
CA THR A 192 -13.19 -9.27 -18.33
C THR A 192 -12.36 -10.00 -17.28
N GLU A 193 -11.55 -9.26 -16.53
CA GLU A 193 -10.67 -9.79 -15.48
C GLU A 193 -11.27 -9.69 -14.06
N ASN A 194 -12.42 -9.03 -13.92
CA ASN A 194 -12.99 -8.64 -12.63
C ASN A 194 -14.52 -8.54 -12.72
N GLN A 195 -15.26 -8.90 -11.68
CA GLN A 195 -16.73 -8.83 -11.72
C GLN A 195 -17.32 -7.67 -10.91
N TYR A 196 -16.53 -6.98 -10.10
CA TYR A 196 -16.99 -5.88 -9.25
C TYR A 196 -17.26 -4.60 -10.05
N PRO A 197 -18.14 -3.71 -9.55
CA PRO A 197 -18.63 -2.57 -10.31
C PRO A 197 -17.55 -1.63 -10.84
N VAL A 198 -17.88 -0.91 -11.91
CA VAL A 198 -17.07 0.20 -12.43
C VAL A 198 -17.85 1.51 -12.30
N ILE A 199 -17.24 2.51 -11.70
CA ILE A 199 -17.78 3.86 -11.54
C ILE A 199 -17.16 4.76 -12.61
N ILE A 200 -17.99 5.42 -13.41
CA ILE A 200 -17.57 6.45 -14.36
C ILE A 200 -17.88 7.81 -13.74
N THR A 201 -16.83 8.58 -13.45
CA THR A 201 -16.99 9.96 -13.01
C THR A 201 -16.98 10.90 -14.21
N LEU A 202 -18.07 11.64 -14.40
CA LEU A 202 -18.18 12.60 -15.51
C LEU A 202 -17.91 14.01 -14.99
N GLU A 203 -16.92 14.68 -15.56
CA GLU A 203 -16.78 16.13 -15.44
C GLU A 203 -17.53 16.79 -16.60
N ASP A 204 -18.67 17.39 -16.29
CA ASP A 204 -19.65 17.82 -17.28
C ASP A 204 -19.54 19.32 -17.59
N HIS A 205 -19.13 19.65 -18.81
CA HIS A 205 -19.08 21.02 -19.36
C HIS A 205 -20.09 21.22 -20.51
N LEU A 206 -21.17 20.45 -20.53
CA LEU A 206 -22.12 20.37 -21.63
C LEU A 206 -23.36 21.25 -21.44
N THR A 207 -23.98 21.62 -22.55
CA THR A 207 -25.32 22.24 -22.57
C THR A 207 -26.42 21.18 -22.34
N PRO A 208 -27.63 21.56 -21.90
CA PRO A 208 -28.72 20.60 -21.67
C PRO A 208 -29.06 19.68 -22.87
N PRO A 209 -29.06 20.15 -24.13
CA PRO A 209 -29.24 19.26 -25.29
C PRO A 209 -28.13 18.20 -25.43
N LEU A 210 -26.87 18.56 -25.15
CA LEU A 210 -25.75 17.64 -25.18
C LEU A 210 -25.77 16.68 -23.99
N GLN A 211 -26.17 17.13 -22.80
CA GLN A 211 -26.40 16.25 -21.64
C GLN A 211 -27.43 15.17 -21.95
N LYS A 212 -28.54 15.54 -22.61
CA LYS A 212 -29.54 14.57 -23.09
C LYS A 212 -28.91 13.55 -24.04
N LYS A 213 -28.12 14.01 -25.02
CA LYS A 213 -27.41 13.12 -25.96
C LYS A 213 -26.47 12.15 -25.22
N VAL A 214 -25.75 12.63 -24.20
CA VAL A 214 -24.91 11.77 -23.35
C VAL A 214 -25.73 10.74 -22.58
N ALA A 215 -26.87 11.13 -21.98
CA ALA A 215 -27.75 10.21 -21.28
C ALA A 215 -28.24 9.08 -22.21
N GLN A 216 -28.63 9.42 -23.44
CA GLN A 216 -29.05 8.47 -24.47
C GLN A 216 -27.91 7.53 -24.86
N VAL A 217 -26.71 8.07 -25.13
CA VAL A 217 -25.54 7.27 -25.52
C VAL A 217 -25.13 6.32 -24.39
N ILE A 218 -25.03 6.79 -23.15
CA ILE A 218 -24.67 5.93 -22.00
C ILE A 218 -25.71 4.84 -21.78
N THR A 219 -26.99 5.18 -21.85
CA THR A 219 -28.09 4.21 -21.73
C THR A 219 -28.04 3.14 -22.82
N ALA A 220 -27.86 3.55 -24.08
CA ALA A 220 -27.80 2.64 -25.21
C ALA A 220 -26.55 1.74 -25.18
N THR A 221 -25.42 2.27 -24.71
CA THR A 221 -24.16 1.52 -24.60
C THR A 221 -24.25 0.46 -23.52
N PHE A 222 -24.61 0.83 -22.28
CA PHE A 222 -24.50 -0.08 -21.13
C PHE A 222 -25.76 -0.92 -20.88
N GLN A 223 -26.96 -0.45 -21.26
CA GLN A 223 -28.20 -1.21 -21.13
C GLN A 223 -28.36 -1.79 -19.71
N GLU A 224 -28.58 -3.10 -19.58
CA GLU A 224 -28.68 -3.81 -18.29
C GLU A 224 -27.43 -3.70 -17.42
N MET A 225 -26.26 -3.36 -17.97
CA MET A 225 -25.06 -3.13 -17.14
C MET A 225 -25.20 -1.84 -16.33
N LEU A 226 -25.99 -0.87 -16.77
CA LEU A 226 -26.12 0.42 -16.09
C LEU A 226 -26.96 0.29 -14.80
N PHE A 227 -26.37 0.63 -13.66
CA PHE A 227 -27.09 0.70 -12.39
C PHE A 227 -27.75 2.06 -12.19
N ARG A 228 -29.05 2.03 -11.90
CA ARG A 228 -29.87 3.19 -11.55
C ARG A 228 -30.59 2.89 -10.23
N PRO A 229 -30.58 3.81 -9.26
CA PRO A 229 -31.40 3.64 -8.06
C PRO A 229 -32.89 3.71 -8.43
N ASP A 230 -33.72 2.90 -7.76
CA ASP A 230 -35.15 2.73 -8.07
C ASP A 230 -36.02 3.95 -7.71
N GLU A 231 -35.48 4.96 -7.01
CA GLU A 231 -36.20 6.13 -6.56
C GLU A 231 -35.43 7.43 -6.88
N CYS A 232 -36.16 8.49 -7.27
CA CYS A 232 -35.63 9.86 -7.41
C CYS A 232 -35.22 10.50 -6.08
N GLU A 233 -35.42 9.81 -4.96
CA GLU A 233 -34.97 10.15 -3.63
C GLU A 233 -33.59 9.53 -3.41
N GLY A 234 -32.64 10.30 -2.88
CA GLY A 234 -31.25 9.88 -2.78
C GLY A 234 -31.06 8.59 -1.98
N LEU A 235 -29.97 7.87 -2.25
CA LEU A 235 -29.59 6.68 -1.49
C LEU A 235 -29.41 7.03 0.00
N LYS A 236 -30.01 6.21 0.88
CA LYS A 236 -29.78 6.28 2.34
C LYS A 236 -28.42 5.68 2.72
N GLU A 237 -28.00 4.67 1.97
CA GLU A 237 -26.72 3.98 2.10
C GLU A 237 -26.28 3.50 0.72
N PHE A 238 -24.98 3.37 0.49
CA PHE A 238 -24.50 2.82 -0.78
C PHE A 238 -24.68 1.30 -0.82
N PRO A 239 -25.14 0.72 -1.94
CA PRO A 239 -25.14 -0.73 -2.11
C PRO A 239 -23.72 -1.30 -2.01
N SER A 240 -23.60 -2.60 -1.78
CA SER A 240 -22.30 -3.26 -1.65
C SER A 240 -21.63 -3.51 -3.01
N PRO A 241 -20.30 -3.68 -3.07
CA PRO A 241 -19.63 -4.19 -4.25
C PRO A 241 -20.23 -5.51 -4.77
N GLU A 242 -20.69 -6.39 -3.87
CA GLU A 242 -21.30 -7.67 -4.21
C GLU A 242 -22.65 -7.49 -4.94
N ASP A 243 -23.54 -6.65 -4.41
CA ASP A 243 -24.85 -6.34 -5.03
C ASP A 243 -24.71 -5.70 -6.41
N LEU A 244 -23.61 -4.99 -6.61
CA LEU A 244 -23.32 -4.21 -7.81
C LEU A 244 -22.42 -4.95 -8.81
N LYS A 245 -22.24 -6.27 -8.66
CA LYS A 245 -21.48 -7.07 -9.61
C LYS A 245 -21.98 -6.88 -11.04
N LYS A 246 -21.01 -6.69 -11.95
CA LYS A 246 -21.21 -6.45 -13.39
C LYS A 246 -22.04 -5.19 -13.70
N ARG A 247 -22.08 -4.22 -12.76
CA ARG A 247 -22.76 -2.94 -12.96
C ARG A 247 -21.81 -1.78 -13.24
N ILE A 248 -22.24 -0.89 -14.12
CA ILE A 248 -21.65 0.41 -14.42
C ILE A 248 -22.44 1.48 -13.68
N ILE A 249 -21.74 2.35 -12.98
CA ILE A 249 -22.33 3.37 -12.10
C ILE A 249 -21.88 4.74 -12.61
N ILE A 250 -22.81 5.68 -12.76
CA ILE A 250 -22.47 7.05 -13.18
C ILE A 250 -22.44 7.97 -11.97
N SER A 251 -21.36 8.73 -11.83
CA SER A 251 -21.19 9.69 -10.75
C SER A 251 -20.82 11.07 -11.26
N THR A 252 -21.75 12.02 -11.14
CA THR A 252 -21.55 13.41 -11.56
C THR A 252 -22.45 14.36 -10.75
N LYS A 253 -22.33 15.66 -11.02
CA LYS A 253 -23.18 16.68 -10.40
C LYS A 253 -24.55 16.66 -11.10
N PRO A 254 -25.66 16.77 -10.35
CA PRO A 254 -26.97 16.92 -10.98
C PRO A 254 -27.06 18.27 -11.74
N PRO A 255 -27.81 18.34 -12.85
CA PRO A 255 -28.08 19.60 -13.55
C PRO A 255 -28.68 20.65 -12.61
N GLN A 256 -28.36 21.94 -12.83
CA GLN A 256 -29.00 23.02 -12.08
C GLN A 256 -30.50 23.07 -12.44
N GLN A 257 -31.38 23.05 -11.43
CA GLN A 257 -32.81 23.26 -11.63
C GLN A 257 -33.07 24.75 -11.88
N PHE A 258 -33.51 25.11 -13.09
CA PHE A 258 -34.10 26.42 -13.32
C PHE A 258 -35.49 26.44 -12.67
N THR A 259 -35.61 27.03 -11.49
CA THR A 259 -36.91 27.39 -10.90
C THR A 259 -37.32 28.75 -11.45
N ALA A 260 -38.57 28.88 -11.89
CA ALA A 260 -39.17 30.10 -12.44
C ALA A 260 -39.18 31.30 -11.47
N ASP A 261 -38.83 31.09 -10.19
CA ASP A 261 -38.86 32.12 -9.14
C ASP A 261 -37.68 33.13 -9.18
N ASN A 262 -36.72 32.96 -10.09
CA ASN A 262 -35.56 33.86 -10.20
C ASN A 262 -35.76 35.02 -11.20
N GLU A 263 -36.90 35.14 -11.88
CA GLU A 263 -37.18 36.28 -12.77
C GLU A 263 -37.64 37.55 -12.03
N ASP A 264 -38.07 37.46 -10.76
CA ASP A 264 -38.68 38.59 -10.05
C ASP A 264 -37.71 39.43 -9.19
N LYS A 265 -36.39 39.23 -9.29
CA LYS A 265 -35.40 40.03 -8.52
C LYS A 265 -34.37 40.82 -9.34
N SER A 266 -34.45 40.81 -10.68
CA SER A 266 -33.52 41.58 -11.53
C SER A 266 -34.12 42.85 -12.14
N ASN A 267 -35.26 43.34 -11.64
CA ASN A 267 -35.86 44.59 -12.11
C ASN A 267 -35.88 45.66 -11.02
N ASN A 268 -34.69 46.10 -10.58
CA ASN A 268 -34.45 47.43 -10.01
C ASN A 268 -32.95 47.66 -9.72
N ASN A 269 -32.20 48.10 -10.73
CA ASN A 269 -31.37 49.30 -10.56
C ASN A 269 -30.86 49.84 -11.90
N SER A 270 -31.36 51.01 -12.24
CA SER A 270 -30.98 51.82 -13.38
C SER A 270 -29.55 52.40 -13.27
N ASN A 271 -28.95 52.62 -14.44
CA ASN A 271 -27.89 53.58 -14.76
C ASN A 271 -26.45 53.32 -14.28
N LYS A 272 -25.60 52.90 -15.24
CA LYS A 272 -24.44 53.69 -15.70
C LYS A 272 -23.93 53.11 -17.03
N GLY A 273 -24.14 53.86 -18.11
CA GLY A 273 -23.77 53.44 -19.46
C GLY A 273 -22.25 53.39 -19.69
N LYS A 274 -21.80 52.41 -20.49
CA LYS A 274 -20.55 52.49 -21.24
C LYS A 274 -20.72 51.94 -22.66
N ARG A 275 -20.46 52.86 -23.57
CA ARG A 275 -20.44 52.87 -25.03
C ARG A 275 -19.68 51.70 -25.68
N TRP A 276 -20.32 51.03 -26.65
CA TRP A 276 -19.73 50.03 -27.53
C TRP A 276 -18.62 50.61 -28.44
N ARG A 277 -17.51 49.87 -28.61
CA ARG A 277 -16.63 49.96 -29.78
C ARG A 277 -16.27 48.56 -30.27
N LEU A 278 -16.44 48.33 -31.57
CA LEU A 278 -16.14 47.09 -32.29
C LEU A 278 -14.63 46.78 -32.33
N GLY A 279 -14.31 45.48 -32.16
CA GLY A 279 -13.37 44.71 -32.99
C GLY A 279 -11.87 45.02 -32.99
N ALA A 280 -11.07 44.11 -32.41
CA ALA A 280 -9.71 43.79 -32.87
C ALA A 280 -9.36 42.31 -32.51
N PRO A 281 -8.59 41.58 -33.35
CA PRO A 281 -8.28 40.16 -33.16
C PRO A 281 -7.23 39.95 -32.04
N PRO A 282 -7.14 38.75 -31.43
CA PRO A 282 -6.19 38.50 -30.35
C PRO A 282 -4.76 38.37 -30.89
N LEU A 283 -3.82 39.06 -30.23
CA LEU A 283 -2.37 38.95 -30.45
C LEU A 283 -1.84 37.59 -29.95
N PRO A 284 -0.76 37.05 -30.55
CA PRO A 284 -0.18 35.77 -30.19
C PRO A 284 0.56 35.81 -28.84
N PHE A 285 0.37 34.77 -28.04
CA PHE A 285 1.06 34.52 -26.78
C PHE A 285 2.57 34.30 -27.02
N THR A 286 3.41 35.19 -26.50
CA THR A 286 4.87 35.04 -26.53
C THR A 286 5.35 34.16 -25.37
N LEU A 287 6.02 33.04 -25.67
CA LEU A 287 6.73 32.22 -24.70
C LEU A 287 7.80 33.04 -23.93
N PRO A 288 8.04 32.76 -22.63
CA PRO A 288 9.20 33.27 -21.92
C PRO A 288 10.49 32.69 -22.53
N LYS A 289 11.35 33.57 -23.06
CA LYS A 289 12.70 33.24 -23.50
C LYS A 289 13.59 32.97 -22.29
N PHE A 290 13.87 31.71 -21.97
CA PHE A 290 15.12 31.31 -21.32
C PHE A 290 15.57 29.93 -21.83
N PHE A 291 16.05 29.90 -23.08
CA PHE A 291 17.02 28.92 -23.55
C PHE A 291 18.18 29.67 -24.18
N LYS A 292 19.36 29.59 -23.57
CA LYS A 292 20.63 29.82 -24.27
C LYS A 292 21.52 28.62 -23.99
N CYS A 293 21.70 27.82 -25.04
CA CYS A 293 22.74 26.82 -25.16
C CYS A 293 24.09 27.56 -25.27
N GLY A 294 25.03 27.23 -24.39
CA GLY A 294 26.40 27.71 -24.43
C GLY A 294 27.35 26.54 -24.29
N SER A 295 28.09 26.26 -25.36
CA SER A 295 29.24 25.35 -25.42
C SER A 295 30.40 25.89 -24.59
N GLY A 296 31.08 25.04 -23.80
CA GLY A 296 32.44 25.31 -23.32
C GLY A 296 32.82 24.77 -21.93
N ALA A 297 33.70 23.77 -21.93
CA ALA A 297 34.79 23.49 -20.98
C ALA A 297 34.50 23.23 -19.48
N SER A 298 34.71 21.96 -19.12
CA SER A 298 35.22 21.35 -17.87
C SER A 298 35.72 22.28 -16.76
N LYS A 299 35.20 22.10 -15.54
CA LYS A 299 35.98 22.01 -14.28
C LYS A 299 35.16 21.35 -13.16
N LYS A 300 35.77 20.34 -12.53
CA LYS A 300 35.25 19.49 -11.46
C LYS A 300 35.08 20.24 -10.13
N GLY A 301 34.04 19.88 -9.38
CA GLY A 301 33.82 20.17 -7.96
C GLY A 301 32.75 19.21 -7.39
N PRO A 302 32.87 18.74 -6.14
CA PRO A 302 32.14 17.56 -5.68
C PRO A 302 30.65 17.88 -5.46
N ARG A 303 29.77 17.13 -6.12
CA ARG A 303 28.33 17.19 -5.86
C ARG A 303 27.99 16.21 -4.73
N LYS A 304 27.33 16.74 -3.71
CA LYS A 304 26.82 16.00 -2.53
C LYS A 304 25.69 15.04 -2.93
N ASN A 305 25.69 13.87 -2.30
CA ASN A 305 24.70 12.81 -2.41
C ASN A 305 23.26 13.32 -2.28
N TYR A 306 22.46 13.16 -3.33
CA TYR A 306 21.00 13.25 -3.27
C TYR A 306 20.43 11.84 -3.14
N SER A 307 20.23 11.39 -1.90
CA SER A 307 19.26 10.33 -1.61
C SER A 307 17.87 10.86 -2.01
N SER A 308 17.09 10.04 -2.73
CA SER A 308 15.74 10.37 -3.21
C SER A 308 14.67 10.43 -2.11
N ASP A 309 15.09 10.50 -0.84
CA ASP A 309 14.23 10.53 0.33
C ASP A 309 14.19 11.91 1.03
N GLN A 310 14.63 12.99 0.36
CA GLN A 310 14.20 14.33 0.78
C GLN A 310 12.68 14.44 0.53
N GLU A 311 11.96 14.43 1.63
CA GLU A 311 10.54 14.70 1.68
C GLU A 311 10.29 16.09 1.09
N ASP A 312 9.37 16.19 0.14
CA ASP A 312 8.68 17.45 -0.13
C ASP A 312 7.85 17.78 1.12
N GLU A 313 8.50 18.17 2.22
CA GLU A 313 7.91 19.09 3.17
C GLU A 313 7.79 20.42 2.42
N ALA A 314 6.73 20.50 1.63
CA ALA A 314 6.28 21.77 1.09
C ALA A 314 6.05 22.67 2.29
N LYS A 315 6.81 23.77 2.34
CA LYS A 315 6.38 24.97 3.05
C LYS A 315 4.91 25.18 2.69
N ILE A 316 4.12 25.56 3.69
CA ILE A 316 2.77 26.06 3.45
C ILE A 316 2.96 27.30 2.58
N ASP A 317 2.90 27.14 1.26
CA ASP A 317 2.62 28.25 0.39
C ASP A 317 1.20 28.65 0.77
N GLU A 318 1.08 29.80 1.43
CA GLU A 318 -0.15 30.57 1.52
C GLU A 318 -0.49 31.08 0.11
N ASP A 319 -0.66 30.16 -0.83
CA ASP A 319 -1.29 30.47 -2.10
C ASP A 319 -2.78 30.53 -1.78
N ASP A 320 -3.28 31.76 -1.70
CA ASP A 320 -4.67 32.07 -1.96
C ASP A 320 -5.13 31.21 -3.14
N ASP A 321 -6.15 30.38 -2.90
CA ASP A 321 -6.71 29.42 -3.85
C ASP A 321 -7.53 30.17 -4.93
N HIS A 322 -6.93 31.20 -5.53
CA HIS A 322 -7.31 31.80 -6.80
C HIS A 322 -6.51 31.10 -7.92
N SER A 323 -6.49 29.77 -7.93
CA SER A 323 -6.37 29.10 -9.22
C SER A 323 -7.67 29.40 -9.96
N SER A 324 -7.55 30.02 -11.13
CA SER A 324 -8.68 30.24 -12.03
C SER A 324 -9.39 28.90 -12.25
N GLU A 325 -10.53 28.71 -11.58
CA GLU A 325 -11.62 27.89 -12.10
C GLU A 325 -11.88 28.46 -13.50
N CYS A 326 -11.30 27.85 -14.53
CA CYS A 326 -11.59 28.18 -15.91
C CYS A 326 -12.97 27.61 -16.24
N SER A 327 -13.97 28.21 -15.61
CA SER A 327 -15.39 28.15 -15.96
C SER A 327 -15.77 29.59 -16.27
N GLN A 328 -15.28 30.11 -17.39
CA GLN A 328 -15.92 31.27 -18.00
C GLN A 328 -17.21 30.77 -18.62
N ASP A 329 -18.29 30.83 -17.83
CA ASP A 329 -19.65 30.69 -18.31
C ASP A 329 -19.90 31.85 -19.28
N ASN A 330 -19.81 31.58 -20.58
CA ASN A 330 -20.33 32.47 -21.60
C ASN A 330 -21.84 32.23 -21.70
N GLU A 331 -22.62 33.14 -21.13
CA GLU A 331 -24.07 33.20 -21.31
C GLU A 331 -24.40 33.61 -22.75
N ASP A 332 -24.62 32.63 -23.63
CA ASP A 332 -25.32 32.84 -24.90
C ASP A 332 -26.82 32.65 -24.65
N ASN A 333 -27.55 33.77 -24.57
CA ASN A 333 -29.02 33.79 -24.48
C ASN A 333 -29.64 33.50 -25.85
N ASP A 334 -30.12 32.27 -26.07
CA ASP A 334 -31.10 31.96 -27.10
C ASP A 334 -32.42 31.53 -26.45
N ALA A 335 -33.42 32.40 -26.57
CA ALA A 335 -34.76 32.18 -26.05
C ALA A 335 -35.45 31.03 -26.79
N SER A 336 -35.76 29.94 -26.08
CA SER A 336 -36.68 28.92 -26.57
C SER A 336 -37.50 28.25 -25.45
N ASP A 337 -38.74 27.95 -25.82
CA ASP A 337 -39.93 27.49 -25.08
C ASP A 337 -39.73 26.74 -23.73
N PRO A 338 -40.28 27.25 -22.60
CA PRO A 338 -40.10 26.68 -21.24
C PRO A 338 -40.73 25.30 -21.03
N GLY A 339 -41.80 24.96 -21.77
CA GLY A 339 -42.59 23.75 -21.49
C GLY A 339 -41.88 22.42 -21.78
N SER A 340 -40.85 22.44 -22.64
CA SER A 340 -40.13 21.25 -23.10
C SER A 340 -38.81 20.98 -22.35
N MET A 341 -38.29 21.98 -21.63
CA MET A 341 -37.00 21.89 -20.92
C MET A 341 -37.06 21.03 -19.64
N GLN A 342 -38.19 21.03 -18.93
CA GLN A 342 -38.38 20.27 -17.68
C GLN A 342 -38.21 18.75 -17.86
N SER A 343 -38.69 18.21 -18.99
CA SER A 343 -38.57 16.78 -19.36
C SER A 343 -37.15 16.41 -19.83
N LYS A 344 -36.42 17.34 -20.45
CA LYS A 344 -35.12 17.10 -21.10
C LYS A 344 -33.94 16.99 -20.13
N ALA A 345 -33.95 17.77 -19.04
CA ALA A 345 -32.94 17.69 -17.97
C ALA A 345 -33.12 16.47 -17.04
N LEU A 346 -34.30 15.84 -17.08
CA LEU A 346 -34.68 14.74 -16.20
C LEU A 346 -33.95 13.43 -16.59
N GLU A 347 -33.77 13.16 -17.89
CA GLU A 347 -33.10 11.94 -18.39
C GLU A 347 -31.65 11.83 -17.90
N TYR A 348 -30.89 12.93 -17.97
CA TYR A 348 -29.50 12.96 -17.49
C TYR A 348 -29.42 12.86 -15.96
N LYS A 349 -30.36 13.48 -15.24
CA LYS A 349 -30.43 13.34 -13.78
C LYS A 349 -30.70 11.90 -13.34
N HIS A 350 -31.62 11.19 -14.02
CA HIS A 350 -31.92 9.77 -13.73
C HIS A 350 -30.77 8.80 -14.03
N LEU A 351 -29.76 9.25 -14.79
CA LEU A 351 -28.55 8.47 -15.04
C LEU A 351 -27.66 8.38 -13.79
N ILE A 352 -27.71 9.38 -12.91
CA ILE A 352 -26.72 9.57 -11.86
C ILE A 352 -27.06 8.67 -10.67
N SER A 353 -26.24 7.65 -10.42
CA SER A 353 -26.40 6.77 -9.26
C SER A 353 -25.67 7.31 -8.01
N ILE A 354 -24.54 8.01 -8.20
CA ILE A 354 -23.79 8.64 -7.10
C ILE A 354 -23.73 10.15 -7.32
N HIS A 355 -24.56 10.90 -6.59
CA HIS A 355 -24.61 12.35 -6.68
C HIS A 355 -23.36 13.02 -6.10
N ALA A 356 -22.71 13.82 -6.94
CA ALA A 356 -21.62 14.68 -6.54
C ALA A 356 -22.15 16.05 -6.07
N GLU A 357 -21.76 16.47 -4.87
CA GLU A 357 -22.10 17.79 -4.34
C GLU A 357 -20.88 18.71 -4.37
N LYS A 358 -21.08 19.98 -4.75
CA LYS A 358 -20.04 21.02 -4.58
C LYS A 358 -19.99 21.36 -3.09
N PRO A 359 -18.83 21.24 -2.41
CA PRO A 359 -18.66 21.75 -1.06
C PRO A 359 -19.07 23.23 -1.01
N LYS A 360 -20.13 23.58 -0.28
CA LYS A 360 -20.55 24.97 -0.03
C LYS A 360 -20.20 25.36 1.40
N GLY A 361 -19.91 26.65 1.61
CA GLY A 361 -19.64 27.18 2.95
C GLY A 361 -18.27 26.79 3.50
N GLU A 362 -18.15 26.80 4.83
CA GLU A 362 -16.93 26.41 5.52
C GLU A 362 -16.70 24.89 5.41
N LEU A 363 -15.49 24.44 5.69
CA LEU A 363 -15.13 23.02 5.58
C LEU A 363 -16.03 22.12 6.45
N LYS A 364 -16.45 22.62 7.61
CA LYS A 364 -17.36 21.93 8.54
C LYS A 364 -18.75 21.70 7.92
N ASP A 365 -19.26 22.66 7.15
CA ASP A 365 -20.55 22.53 6.47
C ASP A 365 -20.47 21.47 5.36
N ALA A 366 -19.37 21.48 4.60
CA ALA A 366 -19.13 20.51 3.54
C ALA A 366 -19.00 19.06 4.06
N LEU A 367 -18.45 18.87 5.26
CA LEU A 367 -18.25 17.57 5.90
C LEU A 367 -19.43 17.13 6.78
N LYS A 368 -20.52 17.89 6.79
CA LYS A 368 -21.72 17.53 7.56
C LYS A 368 -22.34 16.24 7.02
N VAL A 369 -22.54 15.28 7.93
CA VAL A 369 -23.20 14.00 7.66
C VAL A 369 -24.71 14.15 7.82
N GLU A 370 -25.46 13.67 6.84
CA GLU A 370 -26.91 13.56 6.86
C GLU A 370 -27.26 12.07 7.07
N LEU A 371 -28.16 11.76 8.00
CA LEU A 371 -28.42 10.37 8.42
C LEU A 371 -29.14 9.53 7.37
N ASP A 372 -30.03 10.16 6.59
CA ASP A 372 -30.87 9.49 5.59
C ASP A 372 -30.42 9.76 4.15
N LYS A 373 -29.19 10.26 3.96
CA LYS A 373 -28.69 10.62 2.64
C LYS A 373 -27.18 10.47 2.55
N VAL A 374 -26.72 9.62 1.64
CA VAL A 374 -25.31 9.56 1.27
C VAL A 374 -25.00 10.47 0.09
N LYS A 375 -23.81 11.05 0.10
CA LYS A 375 -23.31 11.92 -0.95
C LYS A 375 -21.84 11.66 -1.26
N ARG A 376 -21.41 12.16 -2.41
CA ARG A 376 -20.00 12.24 -2.79
C ARG A 376 -19.54 13.68 -2.83
N ILE A 377 -18.41 13.99 -2.21
CA ILE A 377 -17.71 15.27 -2.41
C ILE A 377 -16.31 15.05 -2.98
N SER A 378 -15.69 16.11 -3.51
CA SER A 378 -14.34 16.04 -4.07
C SER A 378 -13.45 17.17 -3.56
N PHE A 379 -12.23 16.84 -3.14
CA PHE A 379 -11.20 17.77 -2.71
C PHE A 379 -9.94 17.63 -3.57
N SER A 380 -9.28 18.76 -3.85
CA SER A 380 -7.89 18.72 -4.31
C SER A 380 -6.98 18.19 -3.20
N GLU A 381 -5.81 17.66 -3.55
CA GLU A 381 -4.81 17.22 -2.56
C GLU A 381 -4.47 18.31 -1.52
N GLY A 382 -4.46 19.59 -1.94
CA GLY A 382 -4.18 20.73 -1.06
C GLY A 382 -5.32 21.00 -0.08
N LYS A 383 -6.56 20.96 -0.56
CA LYS A 383 -7.75 21.09 0.29
C LYS A 383 -7.85 19.95 1.30
N LEU A 384 -7.54 18.72 0.91
CA LEU A 384 -7.45 17.59 1.84
C LEU A 384 -6.39 17.82 2.91
N LYS A 385 -5.19 18.29 2.56
CA LYS A 385 -4.14 18.58 3.55
C LYS A 385 -4.64 19.60 4.59
N ARG A 386 -5.26 20.69 4.16
CA ARG A 386 -5.87 21.68 5.07
C ARG A 386 -6.96 21.05 5.95
N ALA A 387 -7.80 20.19 5.38
CA ALA A 387 -8.85 19.48 6.11
C ALA A 387 -8.30 18.49 7.14
N ALA A 388 -7.31 17.68 6.78
CA ALA A 388 -6.62 16.79 7.69
C ALA A 388 -5.94 17.54 8.85
N LEU A 389 -5.46 18.77 8.61
CA LEU A 389 -4.84 19.61 9.64
C LEU A 389 -5.85 20.31 10.56
N SER A 390 -7.07 20.59 10.11
CA SER A 390 -8.02 21.41 10.90
C SER A 390 -9.26 20.65 11.38
N HIS A 391 -9.67 19.59 10.68
CA HIS A 391 -10.95 18.89 10.85
C HIS A 391 -10.80 17.37 10.62
N ALA A 392 -9.73 16.76 11.15
CA ALA A 392 -9.36 15.36 10.87
C ALA A 392 -10.49 14.37 11.20
N MET A 393 -11.07 14.49 12.39
CA MET A 393 -12.14 13.60 12.86
C MET A 393 -13.42 13.79 12.05
N GLU A 394 -13.74 15.01 11.61
CA GLU A 394 -14.88 15.28 10.75
C GLU A 394 -14.71 14.63 9.37
N VAL A 395 -13.50 14.61 8.82
CA VAL A 395 -13.21 13.88 7.57
C VAL A 395 -13.42 12.38 7.77
N VAL A 396 -12.88 11.80 8.85
CA VAL A 396 -13.10 10.37 9.17
C VAL A 396 -14.58 10.06 9.33
N ARG A 397 -15.31 10.86 10.12
CA ARG A 397 -16.75 10.70 10.32
C ARG A 397 -17.53 10.81 9.00
N PHE A 398 -17.16 11.74 8.13
CA PHE A 398 -17.78 11.87 6.82
C PHE A 398 -17.61 10.60 5.99
N THR A 399 -16.39 10.04 5.93
CA THR A 399 -16.07 8.88 5.08
C THR A 399 -16.60 7.54 5.61
N GLN A 400 -17.17 7.49 6.82
CA GLN A 400 -17.85 6.28 7.30
C GLN A 400 -19.04 5.93 6.40
N ASN A 401 -19.89 6.91 6.09
CA ASN A 401 -21.11 6.70 5.32
C ASN A 401 -21.07 7.34 3.92
N ASN A 402 -20.25 8.38 3.72
CA ASN A 402 -20.17 9.13 2.46
C ASN A 402 -18.89 8.80 1.68
N VAL A 403 -18.87 9.14 0.39
CA VAL A 403 -17.68 8.95 -0.46
C VAL A 403 -16.92 10.27 -0.58
N LEU A 404 -15.62 10.23 -0.26
CA LEU A 404 -14.69 11.33 -0.49
C LEU A 404 -13.75 10.99 -1.64
N ARG A 405 -13.77 11.83 -2.68
CA ARG A 405 -12.80 11.78 -3.79
C ARG A 405 -11.71 12.82 -3.61
N ILE A 406 -10.46 12.39 -3.80
CA ILE A 406 -9.27 13.24 -3.76
C ILE A 406 -8.64 13.23 -5.15
N PHE A 407 -8.24 14.38 -5.66
CA PHE A 407 -7.61 14.49 -6.98
C PHE A 407 -6.34 15.35 -6.96
N PRO A 408 -5.39 15.13 -7.90
CA PRO A 408 -4.16 15.89 -8.00
C PRO A 408 -4.41 17.39 -8.21
N LYS A 409 -3.55 18.26 -7.67
CA LYS A 409 -3.64 19.71 -7.94
C LYS A 409 -3.30 20.04 -9.40
N GLY A 410 -3.92 21.09 -9.95
CA GLY A 410 -3.74 21.51 -11.35
C GLY A 410 -2.30 21.85 -11.73
N THR A 411 -1.45 22.24 -10.78
CA THR A 411 -0.02 22.53 -11.02
C THR A 411 0.83 21.29 -11.31
N ARG A 412 0.28 20.08 -11.22
CA ARG A 412 0.96 18.82 -11.57
C ARG A 412 0.89 18.53 -13.07
N PHE A 413 1.34 19.48 -13.90
CA PHE A 413 1.27 19.39 -15.36
C PHE A 413 1.99 18.16 -15.94
N ASN A 414 3.05 17.69 -15.28
CA ASN A 414 3.80 16.49 -15.65
C ASN A 414 3.10 15.16 -15.25
N SER A 415 1.87 15.21 -14.74
CA SER A 415 1.13 14.03 -14.25
C SER A 415 1.82 13.29 -13.11
N SER A 416 2.59 14.00 -12.29
CA SER A 416 3.06 13.48 -11.00
C SER A 416 1.88 13.18 -10.06
N ASN A 417 2.11 12.35 -9.05
CA ASN A 417 1.11 11.98 -8.06
C ASN A 417 1.50 12.48 -6.66
N TYR A 418 0.51 12.53 -5.75
CA TYR A 418 0.66 12.98 -4.36
C TYR A 418 0.72 11.80 -3.39
N ASN A 419 1.04 12.05 -2.13
CA ASN A 419 1.04 11.02 -1.10
C ASN A 419 -0.41 10.53 -0.82
N PRO A 420 -0.74 9.25 -1.07
CA PRO A 420 -2.10 8.73 -0.90
C PRO A 420 -2.47 8.50 0.58
N LEU A 421 -1.48 8.37 1.47
CA LEU A 421 -1.70 8.03 2.87
C LEU A 421 -2.56 9.08 3.59
N THR A 422 -2.42 10.36 3.26
CA THR A 422 -3.28 11.41 3.84
C THR A 422 -4.76 11.13 3.57
N GLY A 423 -5.12 10.63 2.39
CA GLY A 423 -6.49 10.25 2.07
C GLY A 423 -6.93 8.99 2.81
N TRP A 424 -6.13 7.92 2.71
CA TRP A 424 -6.48 6.63 3.30
C TRP A 424 -6.56 6.65 4.83
N MET A 425 -5.68 7.38 5.52
CA MET A 425 -5.74 7.56 6.98
C MET A 425 -7.03 8.25 7.45
N HIS A 426 -7.67 9.03 6.57
CA HIS A 426 -8.94 9.69 6.85
C HIS A 426 -10.14 8.98 6.21
N GLY A 427 -9.94 7.75 5.71
CA GLY A 427 -10.99 6.89 5.16
C GLY A 427 -11.46 7.26 3.76
N ALA A 428 -10.76 8.17 3.05
CA ALA A 428 -11.14 8.56 1.69
C ALA A 428 -11.07 7.37 0.73
N GLN A 429 -12.18 7.10 0.04
CA GLN A 429 -12.35 5.91 -0.79
C GLN A 429 -11.74 6.08 -2.16
N MET A 430 -11.93 7.26 -2.78
CA MET A 430 -11.52 7.54 -4.15
C MET A 430 -10.29 8.45 -4.17
N VAL A 431 -9.11 7.88 -3.94
CA VAL A 431 -7.84 8.61 -4.04
C VAL A 431 -7.34 8.52 -5.48
N ALA A 432 -7.69 9.52 -6.30
CA ALA A 432 -7.49 9.50 -7.75
C ALA A 432 -6.04 9.79 -8.15
N PHE A 433 -5.50 8.96 -9.05
CA PHE A 433 -4.10 9.02 -9.48
C PHE A 433 -3.99 9.10 -11.01
N ASN A 434 -2.98 9.84 -11.49
CA ASN A 434 -2.56 9.83 -12.89
C ASN A 434 -1.88 8.47 -13.18
N MET A 435 -2.60 7.56 -13.82
CA MET A 435 -2.14 6.18 -14.11
C MET A 435 -1.05 6.11 -15.18
N GLN A 436 -0.96 7.14 -16.02
CA GLN A 436 0.11 7.37 -17.00
C GLN A 436 1.37 7.99 -16.37
N GLY A 437 1.29 8.39 -15.09
CA GLY A 437 2.41 8.91 -14.31
C GLY A 437 3.42 7.84 -13.90
N HIS A 438 4.32 8.20 -12.99
CA HIS A 438 5.35 7.31 -12.46
C HIS A 438 5.78 7.74 -11.05
N GLY A 439 6.57 6.90 -10.39
CA GLY A 439 7.21 7.19 -9.10
C GLY A 439 6.53 6.54 -7.90
N LYS A 440 7.13 6.75 -6.72
CA LYS A 440 6.84 5.99 -5.49
C LYS A 440 5.37 5.96 -5.10
N TYR A 441 4.66 7.09 -5.22
CA TYR A 441 3.25 7.13 -4.82
C TYR A 441 2.36 6.27 -5.71
N LEU A 442 2.65 6.19 -7.01
CA LEU A 442 1.92 5.28 -7.91
C LEU A 442 2.20 3.82 -7.53
N TRP A 443 3.43 3.50 -7.12
CA TRP A 443 3.78 2.17 -6.64
C TRP A 443 3.05 1.81 -5.35
N TRP A 444 2.89 2.75 -4.42
CA TRP A 444 2.14 2.56 -3.17
C TRP A 444 0.66 2.29 -3.44
N MET A 445 0.09 3.10 -4.33
CA MET A 445 -1.25 2.96 -4.86
C MET A 445 -1.44 1.55 -5.47
N GLN A 446 -0.60 1.13 -6.40
CA GLN A 446 -0.67 -0.21 -6.99
C GLN A 446 -0.47 -1.32 -5.94
N GLY A 447 0.42 -1.11 -4.97
CA GLY A 447 0.67 -2.05 -3.88
C GLY A 447 -0.56 -2.31 -3.01
N LEU A 448 -1.29 -1.26 -2.64
CA LEU A 448 -2.55 -1.39 -1.90
C LEU A 448 -3.56 -2.23 -2.69
N PHE A 449 -3.76 -1.94 -3.97
CA PHE A 449 -4.82 -2.56 -4.77
C PHE A 449 -4.45 -3.86 -5.48
N ARG A 450 -3.20 -4.34 -5.34
CA ARG A 450 -2.87 -5.75 -5.61
C ARG A 450 -3.48 -6.69 -4.56
N SER A 451 -3.82 -6.17 -3.38
CA SER A 451 -4.52 -6.88 -2.31
C SER A 451 -5.91 -7.36 -2.71
N ASN A 452 -6.51 -8.22 -1.88
CA ASN A 452 -7.87 -8.73 -2.10
C ASN A 452 -8.10 -9.28 -3.53
N GLY A 453 -7.11 -10.03 -4.06
CA GLY A 453 -7.14 -10.60 -5.40
C GLY A 453 -7.10 -9.58 -6.54
N GLY A 454 -6.56 -8.38 -6.32
CA GLY A 454 -6.43 -7.37 -7.38
C GLY A 454 -7.75 -6.77 -7.84
N CYS A 455 -8.84 -6.96 -7.08
CA CYS A 455 -10.18 -6.62 -7.54
C CYS A 455 -10.51 -5.12 -7.53
N GLY A 456 -9.60 -4.27 -7.08
CA GLY A 456 -9.78 -2.82 -7.05
C GLY A 456 -10.66 -2.29 -5.92
N TYR A 457 -11.17 -3.17 -5.05
CA TYR A 457 -11.88 -2.85 -3.82
C TYR A 457 -11.16 -3.46 -2.61
N VAL A 458 -10.68 -2.62 -1.71
CA VAL A 458 -9.98 -3.06 -0.48
C VAL A 458 -10.75 -2.55 0.71
N LYS A 459 -11.30 -3.46 1.52
CA LYS A 459 -12.08 -3.09 2.72
C LYS A 459 -11.23 -2.24 3.66
N LYS A 460 -11.80 -1.15 4.16
CA LYS A 460 -11.10 -0.24 5.08
C LYS A 460 -10.82 -0.95 6.43
N PRO A 461 -9.80 -0.50 7.17
CA PRO A 461 -9.60 -0.90 8.56
C PRO A 461 -10.84 -0.60 9.42
N LYS A 462 -11.14 -1.45 10.40
CA LYS A 462 -12.32 -1.29 11.30
C LYS A 462 -12.36 0.09 11.98
N ILE A 463 -11.19 0.63 12.33
CA ILE A 463 -11.04 1.97 12.93
C ILE A 463 -11.60 3.11 12.05
N LEU A 464 -11.82 2.89 10.74
CA LEU A 464 -12.32 3.88 9.77
C LEU A 464 -13.76 3.62 9.27
N MET A 465 -14.46 2.59 9.74
CA MET A 465 -15.77 2.20 9.18
C MET A 465 -16.94 2.58 10.07
N GLN A 466 -17.01 2.15 11.34
CA GLN A 466 -18.08 2.54 12.27
C GLN A 466 -17.68 2.13 13.70
N GLY A 467 -18.04 2.95 14.69
CA GLY A 467 -17.79 2.70 16.12
C GLY A 467 -18.23 3.90 16.99
N ASP A 468 -18.45 3.67 18.28
CA ASP A 468 -18.96 4.70 19.22
C ASP A 468 -18.06 5.93 19.31
N LYS A 469 -16.75 5.75 19.09
CA LYS A 469 -15.74 6.80 19.08
C LYS A 469 -15.11 6.91 17.68
N VAL A 470 -15.17 8.11 17.11
CA VAL A 470 -14.48 8.42 15.85
C VAL A 470 -12.97 8.35 16.07
N PHE A 471 -12.27 7.64 15.18
CA PHE A 471 -10.82 7.59 15.18
C PHE A 471 -10.23 8.98 14.90
N ASP A 472 -9.26 9.39 15.71
CA ASP A 472 -8.48 10.60 15.49
C ASP A 472 -7.11 10.22 14.92
N PRO A 473 -6.85 10.46 13.61
CA PRO A 473 -5.57 10.15 12.98
C PRO A 473 -4.36 10.89 13.58
N LYS A 474 -4.59 11.93 14.40
CA LYS A 474 -3.53 12.70 15.05
C LYS A 474 -3.23 12.25 16.47
N ALA A 475 -4.12 11.47 17.08
CA ALA A 475 -3.90 11.01 18.43
C ALA A 475 -2.70 10.06 18.47
N GLU A 476 -1.89 10.14 19.54
CA GLU A 476 -0.85 9.15 19.78
C GLU A 476 -1.48 7.76 19.94
N PHE A 477 -0.91 6.77 19.25
CA PHE A 477 -1.40 5.41 19.33
C PHE A 477 -0.96 4.77 20.66
N VAL A 478 -1.92 4.35 21.48
CA VAL A 478 -1.70 3.74 22.81
C VAL A 478 -1.95 2.23 22.80
N GLY A 479 -2.07 1.60 21.63
CA GLY A 479 -2.37 0.18 21.48
C GLY A 479 -1.14 -0.75 21.43
N GLU A 480 -1.41 -2.05 21.35
CA GLU A 480 -0.39 -3.07 21.08
C GLU A 480 0.13 -2.91 19.63
N LYS A 481 1.45 -3.06 19.45
CA LYS A 481 2.08 -2.98 18.12
C LYS A 481 2.24 -4.38 17.54
N THR A 482 2.02 -4.50 16.24
CA THR A 482 2.32 -5.71 15.47
C THR A 482 3.78 -5.71 15.05
N ILE A 483 4.51 -6.79 15.28
CA ILE A 483 5.91 -6.92 14.84
C ILE A 483 5.94 -7.66 13.50
N LEU A 484 6.45 -6.99 12.46
CA LEU A 484 6.75 -7.56 11.16
C LEU A 484 8.25 -7.82 11.05
N LYS A 485 8.63 -9.09 10.89
CA LYS A 485 9.99 -9.50 10.53
C LYS A 485 10.05 -9.84 9.05
N VAL A 486 11.02 -9.25 8.35
CA VAL A 486 11.22 -9.43 6.91
C VAL A 486 12.66 -9.85 6.67
N LYS A 487 12.87 -11.09 6.23
CA LYS A 487 14.17 -11.58 5.83
C LYS A 487 14.29 -11.58 4.31
N VAL A 488 15.20 -10.79 3.77
CA VAL A 488 15.52 -10.75 2.33
C VAL A 488 16.65 -11.73 2.06
N TYR A 489 16.33 -12.87 1.46
CA TYR A 489 17.30 -13.93 1.21
C TYR A 489 18.16 -13.64 0.00
N MET A 490 17.55 -13.51 -1.17
CA MET A 490 18.26 -13.38 -2.44
C MET A 490 17.35 -12.84 -3.54
N GLY A 491 17.93 -12.44 -4.67
CA GLY A 491 17.19 -12.08 -5.88
C GLY A 491 17.63 -12.91 -7.09
N ASP A 492 16.74 -13.03 -8.08
CA ASP A 492 17.01 -13.72 -9.34
C ASP A 492 16.14 -13.17 -10.48
N GLY A 493 16.50 -13.49 -11.73
CA GLY A 493 15.72 -13.24 -12.94
C GLY A 493 16.19 -12.08 -13.80
N TRP A 494 17.05 -11.19 -13.29
CA TRP A 494 17.54 -10.05 -14.08
C TRP A 494 18.27 -10.46 -15.35
N ARG A 495 19.06 -11.54 -15.31
CA ARG A 495 19.77 -12.06 -16.49
C ARG A 495 18.85 -12.55 -17.62
N LEU A 496 17.58 -12.86 -17.29
CA LEU A 496 16.59 -13.37 -18.25
C LEU A 496 15.84 -12.21 -18.92
N ASP A 497 15.60 -11.13 -18.17
CA ASP A 497 14.81 -9.99 -18.62
C ASP A 497 15.67 -8.86 -19.22
N PHE A 498 16.94 -8.76 -18.81
CA PHE A 498 17.83 -7.68 -19.19
C PHE A 498 19.03 -8.15 -20.01
N LYS A 499 19.49 -7.28 -20.91
CA LYS A 499 20.76 -7.47 -21.58
C LYS A 499 21.87 -7.44 -20.55
N ARG A 500 22.91 -8.22 -20.82
CA ARG A 500 24.08 -8.35 -19.95
C ARG A 500 24.82 -7.03 -19.65
N THR A 501 24.66 -6.01 -20.49
CA THR A 501 25.27 -4.69 -20.31
C THR A 501 24.23 -3.61 -19.99
N HIS A 502 23.11 -4.01 -19.39
CA HIS A 502 22.00 -3.09 -19.11
C HIS A 502 22.31 -2.15 -17.95
N PHE A 503 22.84 -2.74 -16.88
CA PHE A 503 23.28 -2.08 -15.66
C PHE A 503 24.73 -1.60 -15.89
N ASP A 504 25.67 -2.53 -15.81
CA ASP A 504 27.08 -2.24 -16.12
C ASP A 504 27.53 -2.55 -17.54
N SER A 505 28.34 -1.66 -18.11
CA SER A 505 28.94 -1.88 -19.44
C SER A 505 30.04 -2.94 -19.46
N TYR A 506 30.76 -3.12 -18.33
CA TYR A 506 32.03 -3.85 -18.29
C TYR A 506 32.08 -4.98 -17.23
N SER A 507 31.07 -5.06 -16.38
CA SER A 507 30.93 -6.01 -15.26
C SER A 507 29.49 -6.54 -15.18
N PRO A 508 29.24 -7.65 -14.47
CA PRO A 508 27.92 -7.91 -13.89
C PRO A 508 27.54 -6.84 -12.84
N PRO A 509 26.24 -6.74 -12.48
CA PRO A 509 25.75 -5.72 -11.56
C PRO A 509 26.17 -5.95 -10.10
N ASP A 510 26.24 -4.86 -9.36
CA ASP A 510 26.51 -4.68 -7.94
C ASP A 510 25.21 -4.43 -7.14
N PHE A 511 24.37 -5.45 -7.04
CA PHE A 511 23.01 -5.28 -6.49
C PHE A 511 22.95 -5.14 -4.96
N TYR A 512 22.10 -4.23 -4.50
CA TYR A 512 21.64 -4.14 -3.11
C TYR A 512 20.11 -3.92 -3.06
N ALA A 513 19.48 -4.38 -1.98
CA ALA A 513 18.07 -4.21 -1.73
C ALA A 513 17.83 -3.13 -0.65
N ARG A 514 16.74 -2.39 -0.79
CA ARG A 514 16.25 -1.41 0.17
C ARG A 514 14.87 -1.86 0.67
N VAL A 515 14.66 -1.90 1.98
CA VAL A 515 13.40 -2.35 2.62
C VAL A 515 12.90 -1.30 3.59
N GLY A 516 11.61 -0.99 3.58
CA GLY A 516 11.02 -0.06 4.54
C GLY A 516 9.51 -0.03 4.53
N ILE A 517 8.92 0.77 5.40
CA ILE A 517 7.46 0.89 5.57
C ILE A 517 6.98 2.28 5.16
N ALA A 518 5.98 2.33 4.30
CA ALA A 518 5.14 3.51 4.12
C ALA A 518 3.81 3.27 4.85
N GLY A 519 3.42 4.13 5.78
CA GLY A 519 2.20 3.94 6.55
C GLY A 519 1.84 5.19 7.34
N VAL A 520 1.05 5.03 8.39
CA VAL A 520 0.78 6.12 9.35
C VAL A 520 2.10 6.71 9.88
N PRO A 521 2.15 7.99 10.31
CA PRO A 521 3.38 8.63 10.76
C PRO A 521 4.16 7.83 11.83
N ALA A 522 3.46 7.09 12.69
CA ALA A 522 4.06 6.24 13.72
C ALA A 522 4.76 4.97 13.18
N ASP A 523 4.37 4.51 11.99
CA ASP A 523 4.85 3.26 11.37
C ASP A 523 5.83 3.51 10.23
N LYS A 524 5.86 4.73 9.71
CA LYS A 524 6.72 5.13 8.60
C LYS A 524 8.18 4.98 8.99
N THR A 525 8.95 4.25 8.17
CA THR A 525 10.39 4.11 8.36
C THR A 525 11.17 4.72 7.22
N LYS A 526 12.45 4.99 7.47
CA LYS A 526 13.43 5.11 6.39
C LYS A 526 13.56 3.75 5.68
N MET A 527 14.09 3.77 4.45
CA MET A 527 14.48 2.55 3.75
C MET A 527 15.84 2.09 4.28
N TYR A 528 15.90 0.88 4.82
CA TYR A 528 17.13 0.21 5.24
C TYR A 528 17.75 -0.51 4.05
N GLU A 529 19.08 -0.50 3.93
CA GLU A 529 19.79 -1.12 2.81
C GLU A 529 20.46 -2.40 3.26
N THR A 530 20.42 -3.44 2.42
CA THR A 530 21.27 -4.60 2.57
C THR A 530 22.72 -4.25 2.21
N LYS A 531 23.64 -5.13 2.56
CA LYS A 531 24.97 -5.12 1.96
C LYS A 531 24.88 -5.34 0.46
N GLU A 532 25.75 -4.66 -0.26
CA GLU A 532 25.94 -4.83 -1.70
C GLU A 532 26.53 -6.21 -2.03
N LYS A 533 26.19 -6.72 -3.21
CA LYS A 533 26.72 -7.97 -3.75
C LYS A 533 27.31 -7.71 -5.13
N ASN A 534 28.62 -7.57 -5.15
CA ASN A 534 29.36 -7.13 -6.31
C ASN A 534 29.45 -8.22 -7.39
N ASP A 535 29.43 -7.80 -8.65
CA ASP A 535 29.56 -8.62 -9.86
C ASP A 535 28.60 -9.84 -9.87
N ASN A 536 27.36 -9.71 -9.38
CA ASN A 536 26.46 -10.84 -9.15
C ASN A 536 25.02 -10.65 -9.66
N TRP A 537 24.66 -11.44 -10.69
CA TRP A 537 23.31 -11.49 -11.26
C TRP A 537 22.26 -12.20 -10.37
N THR A 538 22.69 -12.96 -9.36
CA THR A 538 21.84 -13.70 -8.42
C THR A 538 22.31 -13.42 -6.99
N PRO A 539 22.12 -12.18 -6.49
CA PRO A 539 22.66 -11.74 -5.21
C PRO A 539 21.99 -12.47 -4.05
N VAL A 540 22.79 -12.96 -3.09
CA VAL A 540 22.32 -13.53 -1.82
C VAL A 540 22.68 -12.57 -0.68
N TRP A 541 21.67 -11.92 -0.12
CA TRP A 541 21.80 -10.94 0.97
C TRP A 541 21.70 -11.63 2.33
N ASN A 542 20.62 -12.40 2.56
CA ASN A 542 20.31 -13.11 3.80
C ASN A 542 20.24 -12.18 5.03
N GLU A 543 19.57 -11.04 4.87
CA GLU A 543 19.47 -10.00 5.91
C GLU A 543 18.02 -9.85 6.41
N GLU A 544 17.86 -9.68 7.73
CA GLU A 544 16.55 -9.55 8.40
C GLU A 544 16.32 -8.12 8.88
N PHE A 545 15.10 -7.63 8.69
CA PHE A 545 14.61 -6.33 9.12
C PHE A 545 13.39 -6.52 10.03
N THR A 546 13.29 -5.73 11.09
CA THR A 546 12.16 -5.78 12.03
C THR A 546 11.46 -4.42 12.09
N PHE A 547 10.13 -4.44 11.99
CA PHE A 547 9.28 -3.25 12.01
C PHE A 547 8.20 -3.40 13.07
N GLU A 548 8.00 -2.37 13.89
CA GLU A 548 6.88 -2.29 14.83
C GLU A 548 5.77 -1.42 14.24
N LEU A 549 4.57 -1.98 14.08
CA LEU A 549 3.46 -1.36 13.36
C LEU A 549 2.26 -1.15 14.27
N THR A 550 1.74 0.07 14.30
CA THR A 550 0.54 0.48 15.03
C THR A 550 -0.73 0.23 14.21
N VAL A 551 -0.67 0.41 12.89
CA VAL A 551 -1.80 0.21 11.97
C VAL A 551 -1.34 -0.59 10.75
N PRO A 552 -1.08 -1.91 10.89
CA PRO A 552 -0.59 -2.76 9.81
C PRO A 552 -1.52 -2.80 8.58
N GLU A 553 -2.81 -2.52 8.75
CA GLU A 553 -3.81 -2.45 7.67
C GLU A 553 -3.67 -1.20 6.78
N LEU A 554 -2.81 -0.24 7.15
CA LEU A 554 -2.44 0.91 6.33
C LEU A 554 -0.92 0.97 6.04
N ALA A 555 -0.16 -0.03 6.49
CA ALA A 555 1.28 -0.11 6.28
C ALA A 555 1.58 -0.87 4.99
N LEU A 556 2.40 -0.29 4.12
CA LEU A 556 2.91 -0.88 2.88
C LEU A 556 4.39 -1.23 3.07
N LEU A 557 4.71 -2.52 2.97
CA LEU A 557 6.08 -3.00 2.84
C LEU A 557 6.61 -2.62 1.46
N ARG A 558 7.69 -1.84 1.44
CA ARG A 558 8.38 -1.40 0.24
C ARG A 558 9.68 -2.16 0.10
N VAL A 559 9.92 -2.69 -1.09
CA VAL A 559 11.21 -3.28 -1.47
C VAL A 559 11.64 -2.64 -2.78
N GLU A 560 12.88 -2.16 -2.83
CA GLU A 560 13.51 -1.65 -4.05
C GLU A 560 14.85 -2.34 -4.22
N VAL A 561 15.23 -2.70 -5.44
CA VAL A 561 16.57 -3.21 -5.74
C VAL A 561 17.23 -2.22 -6.68
N HIS A 562 18.48 -1.90 -6.38
CA HIS A 562 19.30 -1.00 -7.17
C HIS A 562 20.65 -1.65 -7.43
N ASP A 563 21.25 -1.25 -8.54
CA ASP A 563 22.62 -1.51 -8.90
C ASP A 563 23.49 -0.33 -8.45
N ARG A 564 24.58 -0.60 -7.73
CA ARG A 564 25.40 0.49 -7.21
C ARG A 564 26.35 1.03 -8.27
N ASP A 565 26.31 2.34 -8.49
CA ASP A 565 27.22 3.02 -9.39
C ASP A 565 28.18 3.94 -8.61
N GLU A 566 29.49 3.76 -8.78
CA GLU A 566 30.48 4.63 -8.11
C GLU A 566 30.50 6.07 -8.66
N ILE A 567 30.10 6.24 -9.93
CA ILE A 567 30.27 7.49 -10.69
C ILE A 567 28.93 8.18 -10.95
N GLU A 568 27.91 7.41 -11.28
CA GLU A 568 26.58 7.91 -11.63
C GLU A 568 25.58 7.71 -10.48
N LYS A 569 24.30 7.87 -10.77
CA LYS A 569 23.24 7.56 -9.82
C LYS A 569 22.91 6.09 -10.00
N ASP A 570 22.86 5.35 -8.90
CA ASP A 570 22.45 3.95 -8.84
C ASP A 570 21.28 3.62 -9.78
N ASP A 571 21.49 2.58 -10.56
CA ASP A 571 20.57 2.10 -11.55
C ASP A 571 19.42 1.31 -10.90
N PHE A 572 18.19 1.66 -11.29
CA PHE A 572 16.99 1.04 -10.72
C PHE A 572 16.78 -0.36 -11.30
N ALA A 573 16.85 -1.38 -10.45
CA ALA A 573 16.72 -2.78 -10.86
C ALA A 573 15.31 -3.37 -10.60
N GLY A 574 14.47 -2.70 -9.80
CA GLY A 574 13.06 -3.07 -9.61
C GLY A 574 12.48 -2.62 -8.28
N GLN A 575 11.15 -2.68 -8.16
CA GLN A 575 10.46 -2.40 -6.90
C GLN A 575 9.24 -3.31 -6.69
N THR A 576 8.83 -3.46 -5.44
CA THR A 576 7.49 -3.93 -5.09
C THR A 576 6.95 -3.17 -3.88
N CYS A 577 5.63 -3.13 -3.76
CA CYS A 577 4.91 -2.58 -2.61
C CYS A 577 3.79 -3.56 -2.24
N LEU A 578 3.70 -3.98 -0.98
CA LEU A 578 2.74 -4.97 -0.52
C LEU A 578 2.03 -4.46 0.73
N LEU A 579 0.70 -4.53 0.79
CA LEU A 579 -0.03 -4.21 2.01
C LEU A 579 0.35 -5.21 3.09
N VAL A 580 0.84 -4.71 4.22
CA VAL A 580 1.37 -5.56 5.28
C VAL A 580 0.30 -6.53 5.73
N SER A 581 -0.93 -6.09 6.04
CA SER A 581 -2.03 -6.99 6.48
C SER A 581 -2.38 -8.15 5.52
N GLU A 582 -1.92 -8.10 4.27
CA GLU A 582 -2.20 -9.09 3.22
C GLU A 582 -1.04 -10.08 3.00
N LEU A 583 0.12 -9.85 3.63
CA LEU A 583 1.29 -10.71 3.50
C LEU A 583 1.02 -12.09 4.11
N LYS A 584 1.36 -13.13 3.33
CA LYS A 584 1.30 -14.52 3.75
C LYS A 584 2.59 -14.92 4.46
N LYS A 585 2.43 -15.71 5.54
CA LYS A 585 3.50 -16.30 6.37
C LYS A 585 4.44 -17.22 5.59
N GLY A 586 5.66 -17.41 6.09
CA GLY A 586 6.66 -18.34 5.57
C GLY A 586 7.60 -17.73 4.55
N ILE A 587 8.08 -18.55 3.62
CA ILE A 587 9.06 -18.12 2.63
C ILE A 587 8.39 -17.99 1.26
N ARG A 588 8.45 -16.79 0.67
CA ARG A 588 7.64 -16.36 -0.46
C ARG A 588 8.48 -15.78 -1.60
N ALA A 589 8.02 -16.01 -2.83
CA ALA A 589 8.60 -15.39 -4.02
C ALA A 589 7.90 -14.06 -4.30
N VAL A 590 8.64 -12.95 -4.26
CA VAL A 590 8.10 -11.61 -4.45
C VAL A 590 8.50 -11.08 -5.83
N PRO A 591 7.57 -10.96 -6.79
CA PRO A 591 7.88 -10.40 -8.11
C PRO A 591 8.22 -8.91 -8.01
N LEU A 592 9.17 -8.47 -8.83
CA LEU A 592 9.52 -7.05 -8.96
C LEU A 592 8.87 -6.40 -10.19
N TYR A 593 8.75 -5.08 -10.12
CA TYR A 593 8.10 -4.23 -11.10
C TYR A 593 9.04 -3.11 -11.55
N ASN A 594 8.82 -2.62 -12.77
CA ASN A 594 9.58 -1.52 -13.34
C ASN A 594 9.15 -0.15 -12.76
N LYS A 595 9.77 0.94 -13.24
CA LYS A 595 9.44 2.33 -12.81
C LYS A 595 7.99 2.76 -13.09
N LYS A 596 7.34 2.15 -14.08
CA LYS A 596 5.93 2.39 -14.44
C LYS A 596 4.97 1.51 -13.63
N GLY A 597 5.49 0.54 -12.87
CA GLY A 597 4.69 -0.42 -12.13
C GLY A 597 4.21 -1.60 -12.95
N ASP A 598 4.80 -1.87 -14.12
CA ASP A 598 4.54 -3.11 -14.87
C ASP A 598 5.44 -4.24 -14.32
N LYS A 599 4.87 -5.45 -14.17
CA LYS A 599 5.56 -6.64 -13.63
C LYS A 599 6.70 -7.06 -14.56
N TYR A 600 7.87 -7.37 -14.01
CA TYR A 600 8.92 -8.05 -14.78
C TYR A 600 8.54 -9.52 -15.03
N ASN A 601 9.08 -10.12 -16.09
CA ASN A 601 8.71 -11.49 -16.46
C ASN A 601 9.35 -12.51 -15.52
N SER A 602 10.61 -12.30 -15.18
CA SER A 602 11.41 -13.29 -14.45
C SER A 602 11.95 -12.79 -13.11
N VAL A 603 12.04 -11.47 -12.94
CA VAL A 603 12.71 -10.82 -11.81
C VAL A 603 11.89 -10.91 -10.53
N LYS A 604 12.52 -11.42 -9.47
CA LYS A 604 11.89 -11.65 -8.17
C LYS A 604 12.91 -11.64 -7.03
N VAL A 605 12.43 -11.34 -5.83
CA VAL A 605 13.19 -11.41 -4.57
C VAL A 605 12.56 -12.47 -3.69
N TYR A 606 13.39 -13.25 -3.01
CA TYR A 606 12.99 -14.27 -2.08
C TYR A 606 12.95 -13.69 -0.68
N MET A 607 11.77 -13.71 -0.06
CA MET A 607 11.54 -13.07 1.23
C MET A 607 10.87 -14.04 2.18
N GLY A 608 11.34 -14.09 3.43
CA GLY A 608 10.69 -14.82 4.50
C GLY A 608 10.06 -13.87 5.49
N ASP A 609 8.94 -14.28 6.06
CA ASP A 609 8.30 -13.55 7.14
C ASP A 609 8.00 -14.42 8.36
N GLY A 610 7.91 -13.73 9.49
CA GLY A 610 7.28 -14.21 10.69
C GLY A 610 6.47 -13.08 11.27
N TRP A 611 5.14 -13.13 11.12
CA TRP A 611 4.27 -12.33 11.97
C TRP A 611 4.31 -12.90 13.37
N ARG A 612 4.88 -12.15 14.30
CA ARG A 612 4.62 -12.39 15.72
C ARG A 612 3.57 -11.38 16.16
N SER A 613 2.31 -11.83 16.25
CA SER A 613 1.29 -11.12 17.03
C SER A 613 1.56 -11.21 18.53
N ASP A 614 2.43 -12.14 18.95
CA ASP A 614 2.57 -12.48 20.36
C ASP A 614 3.94 -12.08 20.88
N PHE A 615 4.18 -10.78 21.01
CA PHE A 615 5.22 -10.27 21.91
C PHE A 615 4.66 -9.09 22.68
N LYS A 616 4.15 -9.38 23.89
CA LYS A 616 4.01 -8.35 24.92
C LYS A 616 5.41 -7.87 25.27
N ARG A 617 5.70 -6.65 24.83
CA ARG A 617 6.86 -5.82 25.14
C ARG A 617 7.48 -6.16 26.51
N THR A 618 8.59 -6.87 26.52
CA THR A 618 9.57 -6.85 27.62
C THR A 618 10.84 -6.24 27.06
N HIS A 619 11.36 -5.23 27.76
CA HIS A 619 12.48 -4.38 27.36
C HIS A 619 13.79 -5.18 27.29
N PHE A 620 14.03 -5.90 26.20
CA PHE A 620 15.36 -6.45 25.91
C PHE A 620 15.72 -6.09 24.49
N ASP A 621 16.96 -5.65 24.30
CA ASP A 621 17.46 -5.14 23.03
C ASP A 621 17.31 -6.18 21.91
N CYS A 622 16.97 -5.71 20.72
CA CYS A 622 16.38 -6.52 19.65
C CYS A 622 17.41 -7.12 18.68
N TYR A 623 18.69 -7.14 19.04
CA TYR A 623 19.78 -7.57 18.16
C TYR A 623 20.40 -8.93 18.51
N SER A 624 20.08 -9.50 19.68
CA SER A 624 20.50 -10.85 20.08
C SER A 624 19.48 -11.45 21.07
N PRO A 625 19.27 -12.77 21.09
CA PRO A 625 18.59 -13.40 22.22
C PRO A 625 19.31 -13.04 23.54
N PRO A 626 18.59 -12.88 24.67
CA PRO A 626 19.14 -12.34 25.90
C PRO A 626 20.16 -13.29 26.55
N ASP A 627 21.13 -12.70 27.23
CA ASP A 627 22.20 -13.33 27.99
C ASP A 627 21.82 -13.33 29.48
N PHE A 628 20.83 -14.16 29.83
CA PHE A 628 20.26 -14.11 31.17
C PHE A 628 21.16 -14.71 32.26
N TYR A 629 21.24 -14.00 33.38
CA TYR A 629 21.71 -14.53 34.65
C TYR A 629 20.73 -14.20 35.79
N ALA A 630 20.75 -15.00 36.85
CA ALA A 630 19.91 -14.82 38.02
C ALA A 630 20.76 -14.49 39.25
N ARG A 631 20.32 -13.49 40.01
CA ARG A 631 20.81 -13.20 41.36
C ARG A 631 19.83 -13.77 42.37
N VAL A 632 20.29 -14.70 43.19
CA VAL A 632 19.47 -15.42 44.16
C VAL A 632 20.04 -15.17 45.55
N GLY A 633 19.21 -14.67 46.47
CA GLY A 633 19.69 -14.32 47.80
C GLY A 633 18.61 -14.17 48.84
N ILE A 634 19.04 -14.08 50.09
CA ILE A 634 18.20 -13.79 51.24
C ILE A 634 18.35 -12.30 51.59
N VAL A 635 17.21 -11.64 51.79
CA VAL A 635 17.12 -10.28 52.33
C VAL A 635 16.26 -10.30 53.59
N GLY A 636 16.54 -9.39 54.54
CA GLY A 636 15.91 -9.42 55.86
C GLY A 636 16.91 -8.98 56.93
N VAL A 637 17.03 -9.76 58.01
CA VAL A 637 17.99 -9.52 59.10
C VAL A 637 19.42 -9.49 58.54
N PRO A 638 20.27 -8.52 58.93
CA PRO A 638 21.63 -8.39 58.39
C PRO A 638 22.48 -9.65 58.49
N ALA A 639 22.27 -10.48 59.53
CA ALA A 639 23.00 -11.71 59.77
C ALA A 639 22.71 -12.82 58.73
N ASP A 640 21.52 -12.80 58.12
CA ASP A 640 21.06 -13.80 57.13
C ASP A 640 21.24 -13.32 55.68
N LYS A 641 21.68 -12.07 55.49
CA LYS A 641 21.72 -11.43 54.19
C LYS A 641 22.88 -11.95 53.36
N LYS A 642 22.58 -12.81 52.38
CA LYS A 642 23.55 -13.34 51.41
C LYS A 642 22.95 -13.35 50.01
N MET A 643 23.73 -12.99 48.99
CA MET A 643 23.29 -12.94 47.59
C MET A 643 24.33 -13.63 46.71
N TYR A 644 23.88 -14.54 45.86
CA TYR A 644 24.70 -15.24 44.87
C TYR A 644 24.24 -14.86 43.46
N ALA A 645 25.07 -15.17 42.46
CA ALA A 645 24.73 -15.08 41.05
C ALA A 645 24.97 -16.42 40.34
N THR A 646 24.14 -16.75 39.37
CA THR A 646 24.41 -17.81 38.39
C THR A 646 25.46 -17.35 37.39
N GLU A 647 26.00 -18.27 36.58
CA GLU A 647 26.60 -17.85 35.32
C GLU A 647 25.53 -17.29 34.37
N GLU A 648 25.99 -16.51 33.40
CA GLU A 648 25.22 -16.06 32.24
C GLU A 648 24.95 -17.23 31.29
N LYS A 649 23.76 -17.24 30.70
CA LYS A 649 23.38 -18.21 29.67
C LYS A 649 23.13 -17.48 28.36
N ASN A 650 24.15 -17.50 27.51
CA ASN A 650 24.16 -16.66 26.33
C ASN A 650 23.13 -17.11 25.31
N ASN A 651 22.46 -16.12 24.70
CA ASN A 651 21.50 -16.26 23.64
C ASN A 651 20.34 -17.24 23.94
N ASN A 652 19.81 -17.26 25.16
CA ASN A 652 18.80 -18.25 25.56
C ASN A 652 17.59 -17.65 26.29
N TRP A 653 16.44 -17.66 25.61
CA TRP A 653 15.14 -17.22 26.16
C TRP A 653 14.57 -18.12 27.26
N THR A 654 15.06 -19.36 27.39
CA THR A 654 14.68 -20.33 28.41
C THR A 654 15.94 -20.85 29.10
N PRO A 655 16.61 -20.00 29.90
CA PRO A 655 17.87 -20.36 30.54
C PRO A 655 17.63 -21.47 31.58
N VAL A 656 18.51 -22.47 31.58
CA VAL A 656 18.58 -23.52 32.59
C VAL A 656 19.92 -23.38 33.29
N TRP A 657 19.91 -23.01 34.57
CA TRP A 657 21.14 -22.81 35.35
C TRP A 657 21.54 -24.03 36.17
N ASP A 658 20.59 -24.87 36.60
CA ASP A 658 20.82 -26.07 37.43
C ASP A 658 21.85 -25.88 38.55
N LYS A 659 21.75 -24.74 39.24
CA LYS A 659 22.69 -24.32 40.28
C LYS A 659 22.04 -24.38 41.66
N GLU A 660 22.76 -24.97 42.61
CA GLU A 660 22.33 -25.08 44.00
C GLU A 660 22.90 -23.94 44.84
N PHE A 661 22.08 -23.40 45.74
CA PHE A 661 22.46 -22.33 46.65
C PHE A 661 22.07 -22.70 48.08
N THR A 662 23.04 -22.65 48.99
CA THR A 662 22.83 -22.92 50.42
C THR A 662 22.85 -21.60 51.20
N PHE A 663 21.85 -21.43 52.06
CA PHE A 663 21.70 -20.29 52.96
C PHE A 663 21.56 -20.80 54.40
N GLU A 664 22.48 -20.39 55.28
CA GLU A 664 22.36 -20.61 56.71
C GLU A 664 21.55 -19.45 57.30
N LEU A 665 20.42 -19.76 57.94
CA LEU A 665 19.48 -18.76 58.46
C LEU A 665 19.42 -18.83 59.98
N ILE A 666 19.70 -17.70 60.62
CA ILE A 666 19.60 -17.52 62.07
C ILE A 666 18.17 -17.17 62.46
N VAL A 667 17.45 -16.39 61.63
CA VAL A 667 16.07 -15.96 61.89
C VAL A 667 15.20 -16.22 60.65
N PRO A 668 14.90 -17.50 60.33
CA PRO A 668 14.21 -17.87 59.09
C PRO A 668 12.80 -17.26 58.95
N GLU A 669 12.12 -16.95 60.05
CA GLU A 669 10.81 -16.29 60.08
C GLU A 669 10.81 -14.85 59.53
N LEU A 670 11.98 -14.19 59.48
CA LEU A 670 12.14 -12.84 58.91
C LEU A 670 12.94 -12.83 57.59
N ALA A 671 13.31 -14.00 57.08
CA ALA A 671 14.08 -14.15 55.86
C ALA A 671 13.18 -14.12 54.61
N LEU A 672 13.52 -13.28 53.64
CA LEU A 672 12.88 -13.21 52.33
C LEU A 672 13.85 -13.70 51.26
N LEU A 673 13.45 -14.72 50.50
CA LEU A 673 14.14 -15.13 49.28
C LEU A 673 13.85 -14.12 48.16
N ARG A 674 14.86 -13.40 47.73
CA ARG A 674 14.83 -12.50 46.57
C ARG A 674 15.54 -13.15 45.39
N VAL A 675 14.86 -13.19 44.26
CA VAL A 675 15.46 -13.54 42.97
C VAL A 675 15.29 -12.39 42.01
N GLU A 676 16.38 -11.97 41.36
CA GLU A 676 16.36 -11.05 40.22
C GLU A 676 16.93 -11.75 39.01
N VAL A 677 16.24 -11.69 37.87
CA VAL A 677 16.78 -12.10 36.59
C VAL A 677 17.16 -10.85 35.83
N ARG A 678 18.34 -10.87 35.22
CA ARG A 678 18.90 -9.77 34.43
C ARG A 678 19.47 -10.30 33.13
N ASP A 679 19.41 -9.46 32.11
CA ASP A 679 20.03 -9.65 30.81
C ASP A 679 21.37 -8.93 30.82
N HIS A 680 22.46 -9.64 30.57
CA HIS A 680 23.79 -9.04 30.54
C HIS A 680 23.99 -8.24 29.25
N ASP A 681 24.57 -7.04 29.38
CA ASP A 681 24.92 -6.19 28.26
C ASP A 681 26.42 -5.87 28.34
N ASP A 682 27.17 -6.17 27.27
CA ASP A 682 28.61 -5.92 27.16
C ASP A 682 28.94 -4.42 27.05
N ILE A 683 27.96 -3.57 26.69
CA ILE A 683 28.14 -2.18 26.29
C ILE A 683 27.44 -1.21 27.25
N ASP A 684 26.23 -1.54 27.72
CA ASP A 684 25.47 -0.75 28.71
C ASP A 684 25.27 -1.54 30.01
N LYS A 685 24.49 -1.00 30.94
CA LYS A 685 24.11 -1.65 32.20
C LYS A 685 23.14 -2.80 31.94
N ASP A 686 23.33 -3.91 32.66
CA ASP A 686 22.43 -5.06 32.60
C ASP A 686 20.95 -4.69 32.73
N ASP A 687 20.17 -5.20 31.78
CA ASP A 687 18.75 -4.96 31.72
C ASP A 687 17.99 -5.84 32.72
N PHE A 688 17.00 -5.24 33.37
CA PHE A 688 16.22 -5.96 34.37
C PHE A 688 15.15 -6.80 33.68
N ALA A 689 15.19 -8.11 33.92
CA ALA A 689 14.26 -9.03 33.30
C ALA A 689 13.03 -9.31 34.13
N GLY A 690 13.21 -9.47 35.44
CA GLY A 690 12.13 -9.74 36.36
C GLY A 690 12.64 -9.99 37.77
N GLN A 691 11.74 -9.93 38.73
CA GLN A 691 12.05 -10.24 40.13
C GLN A 691 10.96 -11.07 40.79
N THR A 692 11.31 -11.71 41.89
CA THR A 692 10.35 -12.25 42.85
C THR A 692 10.94 -12.13 44.25
N CYS A 693 10.07 -12.01 45.25
CA CYS A 693 10.44 -11.92 46.65
C CYS A 693 9.45 -12.75 47.46
N LEU A 694 9.93 -13.80 48.15
CA LEU A 694 9.09 -14.78 48.83
C LEU A 694 9.54 -14.93 50.29
N LEU A 695 8.60 -15.06 51.21
CA LEU A 695 8.92 -15.34 52.62
C LEU A 695 9.39 -16.78 52.77
N VAL A 696 10.58 -16.97 53.34
CA VAL A 696 11.21 -18.30 53.44
C VAL A 696 10.36 -19.26 54.27
N SER A 697 9.72 -18.77 55.34
CA SER A 697 8.83 -19.58 56.19
C SER A 697 7.57 -20.11 55.47
N GLU A 698 7.19 -19.52 54.34
CA GLU A 698 6.01 -19.92 53.55
C GLU A 698 6.38 -20.79 52.34
N LEU A 699 7.67 -21.00 52.10
CA LEU A 699 8.13 -21.86 51.02
C LEU A 699 7.86 -23.33 51.36
N LYS A 700 7.45 -24.09 50.36
CA LYS A 700 7.15 -25.52 50.50
C LYS A 700 8.22 -26.37 49.82
N GLN A 701 8.66 -27.43 50.47
CA GLN A 701 9.70 -28.35 49.98
C GLN A 701 9.36 -29.00 48.62
N GLY A 702 10.34 -29.13 47.74
CA GLY A 702 10.25 -29.72 46.40
C GLY A 702 10.25 -28.68 45.27
N ILE A 703 9.93 -29.12 44.06
CA ILE A 703 9.94 -28.28 42.85
C ILE A 703 8.71 -27.38 42.80
N ARG A 704 8.89 -26.08 42.52
CA ARG A 704 7.86 -25.05 42.48
C ARG A 704 8.03 -24.17 41.25
N ALA A 705 6.91 -23.78 40.64
CA ALA A 705 6.87 -22.75 39.61
C ALA A 705 6.62 -21.39 40.28
N VAL A 706 7.65 -20.56 40.33
CA VAL A 706 7.64 -19.25 40.99
C VAL A 706 7.40 -18.15 39.95
N PRO A 707 6.36 -17.32 40.08
CA PRO A 707 6.12 -16.24 39.12
C PRO A 707 7.17 -15.12 39.24
N LEU A 708 7.47 -14.47 38.12
CA LEU A 708 8.25 -13.24 38.08
C LEU A 708 7.35 -12.01 37.92
N TYR A 709 7.85 -10.88 38.40
CA TYR A 709 7.20 -9.58 38.42
C TYR A 709 8.11 -8.53 37.78
N ASN A 710 7.52 -7.50 37.17
CA ASN A 710 8.26 -6.40 36.56
C ASN A 710 8.78 -5.39 37.63
N LYS A 711 9.45 -4.31 37.20
CA LYS A 711 9.97 -3.25 38.09
C LYS A 711 8.86 -2.54 38.91
N LYS A 712 7.63 -2.52 38.39
CA LYS A 712 6.46 -1.90 39.05
C LYS A 712 5.74 -2.86 40.00
N GLY A 713 6.12 -4.13 40.04
CA GLY A 713 5.48 -5.16 40.84
C GLY A 713 4.30 -5.86 40.15
N ASP A 714 4.08 -5.62 38.84
CA ASP A 714 3.05 -6.34 38.10
C ASP A 714 3.54 -7.74 37.73
N LYS A 715 2.68 -8.74 37.93
CA LYS A 715 2.98 -10.15 37.64
C LYS A 715 3.07 -10.39 36.14
N TYR A 716 4.10 -11.09 35.69
CA TYR A 716 4.14 -11.61 34.32
C TYR A 716 3.20 -12.82 34.17
N ASN A 717 2.35 -12.81 33.15
CA ASN A 717 1.32 -13.85 32.97
C ASN A 717 1.91 -15.23 32.63
N SER A 718 3.01 -15.26 31.87
CA SER A 718 3.57 -16.50 31.31
C SER A 718 5.02 -16.79 31.74
N VAL A 719 5.65 -15.92 32.54
CA VAL A 719 7.05 -16.06 32.95
C VAL A 719 7.15 -16.58 34.37
N LYS A 720 7.84 -17.72 34.54
CA LYS A 720 8.02 -18.39 35.83
C LYS A 720 9.43 -18.97 35.92
N LEU A 721 9.99 -19.00 37.13
CA LEU A 721 11.17 -19.78 37.47
C LEU A 721 10.74 -21.15 37.99
N LEU A 722 11.38 -22.22 37.52
CA LEU A 722 11.21 -23.54 38.11
C LEU A 722 12.35 -23.75 39.12
N MET A 723 12.01 -23.84 40.41
CA MET A 723 12.99 -23.89 41.50
C MET A 723 12.70 -25.08 42.41
N ARG A 724 13.73 -25.78 42.90
CA ARG A 724 13.60 -26.80 43.95
C ARG A 724 13.99 -26.18 45.30
N PHE A 725 13.14 -26.34 46.30
CA PHE A 725 13.44 -25.92 47.67
C PHE A 725 13.62 -27.14 48.56
N ASP A 726 14.74 -27.22 49.24
CA ASP A 726 15.04 -28.27 50.22
C ASP A 726 15.35 -27.60 51.56
N PHE A 727 14.61 -27.95 52.61
CA PHE A 727 14.82 -27.47 53.98
C PHE A 727 15.41 -28.63 54.77
N VAL A 728 16.67 -28.48 55.19
CA VAL A 728 17.46 -29.52 55.85
C VAL A 728 17.68 -29.16 57.31
#